data_AF-A0A9W5YLS9-F1
#
_entry.id   AF-A0A9W5YLS9-F1
#
_cell.length_a   1.000
_cell.length_b   1.000
_cell.length_c   1.000
_cell.angle_alpha   90.00
_cell.angle_beta   90.00
_cell.angle_gamma   90.00
#
_symmetry.space_group_name_H-M   'P 1'
#
loop_
_entity.id
_entity.type
_entity.pdbx_description
1 polymer ?
#
loop_
_entity_poly.entity_id
_entity_poly.type
_entity_poly.pdbx_seq_one_letter_code
_entity_poly.pdbx_strand_id
1 'polypeptide(L)'
;MSTPFDLRNPGRPVHVGVILLNTVTEHLDIAPVGFFHNFGKNFIKNLPPFTISDELKSQAIEFVTHWVTEDGTTPGSISGNLKVIPTDSFTTCPPLDIVIIGAGQWGYQPSETEKAYLRKCYAECSAFLSVCVAQQLLLDTGILEGKTATATLSFLPWFRQMAPTTNWVEKRWVRDGKLWTTGGLLNGLDMISAFGREIWGGEGSLVEHLLRTGSEKSPKSQNVKALTHQASNADDFISGLCQSKPQDKEEDEDQVAQLRELHRGVLQSQAVVNGDPCTPTGTASSVGTASSVGDGVGCEPRSSKINLSVHEAEELLLQFRQQRAYFPYIEVPETTATSMAASQPFLLLAILTVSLTRRPLLQKRLDERFRRVLSERIVFNGEKSIDYVQGLLVYMAWRPLHIRPLSRQGTQFMQILVTMISDLQLTENIHDEAARDVCLGCFGLSSIFSVGYRRRGDEVAYKYLKNVVDANKGLKQPYDEQLQLSELHVLYEDILRCQVECSALKCPITRGQRIEEKMEALHLDLHIFERVHDLNNTPLRLFILALKVHISLLPFRILTPTSSSIPNLEHLLDQGTSSAADIRSFFEYFLSIPQDQYISFSVRDWSQLILTISASSQICFLSSTPMIPRWTDFQTKTRSSMLIYLESLSHRMSRLSVTKTGDTPDLFFMFKSVLDIVLSKYAPASSASASSSPVSNSRGQCPVGENTDQDMATAPPTPSTRCPMVNGSIRESEFWEAMKQSDLYLEGLRSEDVCTSGVPGVDAEEQVVGGHAIKAEPADRKVYEKWLQSKK
;
A
#
# COMPACT_ATOMS: atom_id res chain seq x y z
N MET A 1 -42.18 23.44 28.04
CA MET A 1 -40.86 23.00 27.56
C MET A 1 -40.08 24.26 27.22
N SER A 2 -38.83 24.38 27.64
CA SER A 2 -37.96 25.46 27.16
C SER A 2 -37.77 25.32 25.65
N THR A 3 -37.69 26.44 24.94
CA THR A 3 -37.24 26.44 23.54
C THR A 3 -35.81 25.89 23.49
N PRO A 4 -35.49 24.93 22.59
CA PRO A 4 -34.14 24.44 22.43
C PRO A 4 -33.17 25.58 22.15
N PHE A 5 -31.95 25.47 22.65
CA PHE A 5 -30.91 26.46 22.45
C PHE A 5 -30.52 26.56 20.97
N ASP A 6 -30.58 27.75 20.38
CA ASP A 6 -30.20 27.93 18.97
C ASP A 6 -28.69 27.87 18.82
N LEU A 7 -28.21 26.70 18.38
CA LEU A 7 -26.79 26.48 18.10
C LEU A 7 -26.24 27.43 17.02
N ARG A 8 -27.07 27.94 16.10
CA ARG A 8 -26.61 28.82 15.00
C ARG A 8 -26.16 30.19 15.51
N ASN A 9 -26.88 30.75 16.48
CA ASN A 9 -26.60 32.06 17.09
C ASN A 9 -26.53 31.92 18.61
N PRO A 10 -25.49 31.28 19.17
CA PRO A 10 -25.52 30.77 20.53
C PRO A 10 -25.56 31.86 21.61
N GLY A 11 -25.01 33.06 21.37
CA GLY A 11 -25.07 34.22 22.29
C GLY A 11 -24.33 34.06 23.65
N ARG A 12 -23.99 32.83 24.02
CA ARG A 12 -23.19 32.38 25.17
C ARG A 12 -22.30 31.20 24.73
N PRO A 13 -21.36 30.72 25.56
CA PRO A 13 -20.64 29.49 25.27
C PRO A 13 -21.59 28.29 25.10
N VAL A 14 -21.22 27.38 24.20
CA VAL A 14 -21.95 26.15 23.88
C VAL A 14 -21.39 25.01 24.71
N HIS A 15 -22.22 24.37 25.52
CA HIS A 15 -21.85 23.26 26.40
C HIS A 15 -21.93 21.94 25.65
N VAL A 16 -20.78 21.28 25.46
CA VAL A 16 -20.64 20.00 24.78
C VAL A 16 -20.27 18.93 25.81
N GLY A 17 -21.16 17.97 26.07
CA GLY A 17 -20.90 16.90 27.03
C GLY A 17 -20.61 15.57 26.35
N VAL A 18 -19.49 14.94 26.75
CA VAL A 18 -19.20 13.54 26.43
C VAL A 18 -19.60 12.71 27.65
N ILE A 19 -20.57 11.82 27.46
CA ILE A 19 -21.11 11.00 28.56
C ILE A 19 -20.32 9.68 28.63
N LEU A 20 -19.66 9.46 29.77
CA LEU A 20 -18.87 8.28 30.07
C LEU A 20 -19.60 7.45 31.14
N LEU A 21 -20.34 6.44 30.68
CA LEU A 21 -21.01 5.46 31.55
C LEU A 21 -20.00 4.56 32.27
N ASN A 22 -20.45 3.77 33.24
CA ASN A 22 -19.60 2.88 34.05
C ASN A 22 -19.19 1.59 33.30
N THR A 23 -18.58 1.79 32.14
CA THR A 23 -18.13 0.79 31.17
C THR A 23 -16.88 1.29 30.44
N VAL A 24 -16.19 0.41 29.71
CA VAL A 24 -15.12 0.85 28.79
C VAL A 24 -15.78 1.46 27.55
N THR A 25 -15.47 2.72 27.26
CA THR A 25 -15.95 3.44 26.07
C THR A 25 -14.90 3.39 24.95
N GLU A 26 -15.32 3.20 23.70
CA GLU A 26 -14.40 3.18 22.55
C GLU A 26 -13.83 4.57 22.23
N HIS A 27 -12.50 4.67 22.10
CA HIS A 27 -11.80 5.96 21.97
C HIS A 27 -12.12 6.72 20.68
N LEU A 28 -12.33 6.02 19.57
CA LEU A 28 -12.67 6.64 18.29
C LEU A 28 -14.11 7.18 18.25
N ASP A 29 -14.99 6.63 19.08
CA ASP A 29 -16.39 7.06 19.13
C ASP A 29 -16.56 8.42 19.81
N ILE A 30 -15.66 8.77 20.74
CA ILE A 30 -15.61 10.08 21.40
C ILE A 30 -14.70 11.09 20.68
N ALA A 31 -13.86 10.65 19.74
CA ALA A 31 -12.99 11.51 18.94
C ALA A 31 -13.69 12.70 18.23
N PRO A 32 -14.97 12.60 17.80
CA PRO A 32 -15.72 13.75 17.26
C PRO A 32 -15.76 14.99 18.15
N VAL A 33 -15.56 14.87 19.47
CA VAL A 33 -15.48 16.04 20.37
C VAL A 33 -14.34 17.00 19.99
N GLY A 34 -13.27 16.50 19.35
CA GLY A 34 -12.15 17.30 18.88
C GLY A 34 -12.52 18.34 17.82
N PHE A 35 -13.65 18.16 17.12
CA PHE A 35 -14.22 19.17 16.23
C PHE A 35 -14.47 20.49 16.98
N PHE A 36 -15.09 20.45 18.15
CA PHE A 36 -15.42 21.68 18.90
C PHE A 36 -14.18 22.41 19.44
N HIS A 37 -13.07 21.70 19.65
CA HIS A 37 -11.79 22.35 19.96
C HIS A 37 -11.23 23.10 18.74
N ASN A 38 -11.11 22.41 17.60
CA ASN A 38 -10.48 22.95 16.39
C ASN A 38 -11.24 24.14 15.76
N PHE A 39 -12.55 24.23 15.98
CA PHE A 39 -13.40 25.32 15.48
C PHE A 39 -13.75 26.33 16.60
N GLY A 40 -13.18 26.17 17.80
CA GLY A 40 -13.44 27.00 18.96
C GLY A 40 -12.54 28.23 19.08
N LYS A 41 -13.06 29.33 19.65
CA LYS A 41 -12.30 30.60 19.84
C LYS A 41 -10.89 30.41 20.41
N ASN A 42 -10.72 29.50 21.37
CA ASN A 42 -9.43 29.25 22.03
C ASN A 42 -8.37 28.70 21.08
N PHE A 43 -8.75 27.92 20.07
CA PHE A 43 -7.84 27.46 19.03
C PHE A 43 -7.67 28.53 17.96
N ILE A 44 -8.79 29.02 17.41
CA ILE A 44 -8.83 29.94 16.26
C ILE A 44 -8.12 31.29 16.54
N LYS A 45 -8.21 31.82 17.76
CA LYS A 45 -7.51 33.04 18.17
C LYS A 45 -5.98 32.90 18.11
N ASN A 46 -5.46 31.70 18.33
CA ASN A 46 -4.02 31.43 18.37
C ASN A 46 -3.45 31.02 16.99
N LEU A 47 -4.29 30.94 15.95
CA LEU A 47 -3.81 30.64 14.59
C LEU A 47 -3.08 31.84 13.96
N PRO A 48 -1.96 31.62 13.26
CA PRO A 48 -1.23 32.67 12.58
C PRO A 48 -2.10 33.51 11.64
N PRO A 49 -1.81 34.81 11.43
CA PRO A 49 -2.61 35.68 10.56
C PRO A 49 -2.72 35.22 9.11
N PHE A 50 -1.74 34.46 8.61
CA PHE A 50 -1.76 33.90 7.25
C PHE A 50 -2.64 32.65 7.11
N THR A 51 -3.10 32.06 8.21
CA THR A 51 -3.85 30.79 8.19
C THR A 51 -5.36 31.00 8.02
N ILE A 52 -5.91 32.03 8.68
CA ILE A 52 -7.34 32.38 8.66
C ILE A 52 -7.44 33.91 8.82
N SER A 53 -8.28 34.57 8.00
CA SER A 53 -8.50 36.02 8.09
C SER A 53 -9.21 36.43 9.39
N ASP A 54 -9.08 37.69 9.80
CA ASP A 54 -9.67 38.14 11.06
C ASP A 54 -11.22 38.17 11.00
N GLU A 55 -11.82 38.33 9.82
CA GLU A 55 -13.26 38.18 9.59
C GLU A 55 -13.72 36.74 9.89
N LEU A 56 -12.99 35.75 9.39
CA LEU A 56 -13.29 34.33 9.66
C LEU A 56 -13.04 33.98 11.14
N LYS A 57 -11.98 34.53 11.77
CA LYS A 57 -11.73 34.36 13.21
C LYS A 57 -12.86 34.93 14.06
N SER A 58 -13.50 36.02 13.63
CA SER A 58 -14.63 36.61 14.36
C SER A 58 -15.86 35.70 14.45
N GLN A 59 -16.00 34.73 13.54
CA GLN A 59 -17.08 33.74 13.53
C GLN A 59 -16.84 32.57 14.49
N ALA A 60 -15.66 32.48 15.13
CA ALA A 60 -15.32 31.36 16.00
C ALA A 60 -16.24 31.29 17.23
N ILE A 61 -16.74 30.08 17.49
CA ILE A 61 -17.70 29.83 18.57
C ILE A 61 -16.97 29.45 19.85
N GLU A 62 -17.54 29.80 20.99
CA GLU A 62 -16.97 29.42 22.28
C GLU A 62 -17.60 28.10 22.74
N PHE A 63 -16.79 27.06 22.90
CA PHE A 63 -17.24 25.75 23.33
C PHE A 63 -16.65 25.42 24.71
N VAL A 64 -17.47 24.84 25.58
CA VAL A 64 -17.06 24.30 26.88
C VAL A 64 -17.29 22.79 26.85
N THR A 65 -16.22 22.01 26.92
CA THR A 65 -16.28 20.55 26.89
C THR A 65 -16.39 19.97 28.30
N HIS A 66 -17.42 19.18 28.54
CA HIS A 66 -17.66 18.47 29.79
C HIS A 66 -17.39 16.97 29.59
N TRP A 67 -16.58 16.38 30.46
CA TRP A 67 -16.33 14.94 30.54
C TRP A 67 -17.11 14.41 31.74
N VAL A 68 -18.24 13.74 31.48
CA VAL A 68 -19.24 13.49 32.51
C VAL A 68 -19.26 12.01 32.91
N THR A 69 -19.07 11.72 34.20
CA THR A 69 -19.30 10.40 34.80
C THR A 69 -20.44 10.46 35.83
N GLU A 70 -20.87 9.33 36.38
CA GLU A 70 -21.96 9.31 37.38
C GLU A 70 -21.61 10.12 38.63
N ASP A 71 -20.40 9.94 39.16
CA ASP A 71 -19.92 10.55 40.40
C ASP A 71 -19.10 11.83 40.21
N GLY A 72 -18.58 12.10 38.99
CA GLY A 72 -17.67 13.20 38.71
C GLY A 72 -16.28 13.05 39.34
N THR A 73 -15.93 11.86 39.87
CA THR A 73 -14.64 11.60 40.53
C THR A 73 -13.92 10.35 40.02
N THR A 74 -14.65 9.32 39.58
CA THR A 74 -14.08 8.09 39.04
C THR A 74 -13.64 8.34 37.59
N PRO A 75 -12.36 8.09 37.23
CA PRO A 75 -11.90 8.28 35.86
C PRO A 75 -12.61 7.36 34.86
N GLY A 76 -13.23 7.98 33.84
CA GLY A 76 -13.91 7.28 32.76
C GLY A 76 -12.95 6.33 32.04
N SER A 77 -13.38 5.09 31.84
CA SER A 77 -12.55 4.05 31.22
C SER A 77 -12.68 4.10 29.71
N ILE A 78 -11.56 4.26 29.01
CA ILE A 78 -11.51 4.32 27.55
C ILE A 78 -10.69 3.13 27.02
N SER A 79 -11.08 2.59 25.86
CA SER A 79 -10.37 1.52 25.14
C SER A 79 -8.87 1.84 25.00
N GLY A 80 -8.02 0.81 25.02
CA GLY A 80 -6.56 1.00 24.91
C GLY A 80 -5.88 1.44 26.21
N ASN A 81 -6.49 1.16 27.37
CA ASN A 81 -6.02 1.51 28.72
C ASN A 81 -5.94 3.03 28.98
N LEU A 82 -6.70 3.83 28.23
CA LEU A 82 -6.81 5.27 28.45
C LEU A 82 -7.80 5.56 29.58
N LYS A 83 -7.56 6.67 30.29
CA LYS A 83 -8.43 7.18 31.37
C LYS A 83 -8.68 8.65 31.14
N VAL A 84 -9.95 9.04 31.22
CA VAL A 84 -10.37 10.45 31.19
C VAL A 84 -10.71 10.88 32.61
N ILE A 85 -10.10 11.97 33.06
CA ILE A 85 -10.47 12.60 34.34
C ILE A 85 -11.80 13.34 34.10
N PRO A 86 -12.89 13.03 34.83
CA PRO A 86 -14.15 13.74 34.68
C PRO A 86 -14.01 15.20 35.10
N THR A 87 -14.79 16.06 34.46
CA THR A 87 -14.97 17.47 34.86
C THR A 87 -16.25 17.66 35.68
N ASP A 88 -17.23 16.78 35.50
CA ASP A 88 -18.57 16.90 36.08
C ASP A 88 -19.17 15.53 36.45
N SER A 89 -20.06 15.53 37.45
CA SER A 89 -20.94 14.40 37.76
C SER A 89 -22.31 14.58 37.09
N PHE A 90 -23.16 13.54 37.12
CA PHE A 90 -24.57 13.68 36.69
C PHE A 90 -25.38 14.71 37.49
N THR A 91 -24.91 15.08 38.69
CA THR A 91 -25.56 16.09 39.56
C THR A 91 -24.98 17.48 39.43
N THR A 92 -23.69 17.63 39.09
CA THR A 92 -23.02 18.94 38.94
C THR A 92 -23.01 19.46 37.51
N CYS A 93 -23.14 18.58 36.50
CA CYS A 93 -23.04 18.97 35.10
C CYS A 93 -24.14 19.98 34.71
N PRO A 94 -23.78 21.12 34.08
CA PRO A 94 -24.75 22.07 33.57
C PRO A 94 -25.58 21.46 32.41
N PRO A 95 -26.72 22.07 32.04
CA PRO A 95 -27.48 21.66 30.86
C PRO A 95 -26.58 21.64 29.61
N LEU A 96 -26.60 20.54 28.88
CA LEU A 96 -25.76 20.31 27.71
C LEU A 96 -26.51 20.67 26.43
N ASP A 97 -25.90 21.51 25.59
CA ASP A 97 -26.47 21.90 24.29
C ASP A 97 -26.23 20.82 23.24
N ILE A 98 -25.07 20.17 23.32
CA ILE A 98 -24.63 19.08 22.45
C ILE A 98 -24.18 17.91 23.33
N VAL A 99 -24.69 16.71 23.06
CA VAL A 99 -24.36 15.49 23.79
C VAL A 99 -23.70 14.49 22.86
N ILE A 100 -22.57 13.90 23.26
CA ILE A 100 -21.89 12.80 22.56
C ILE A 100 -21.90 11.56 23.46
N ILE A 101 -22.27 10.42 22.88
CA ILE A 101 -22.14 9.10 23.50
C ILE A 101 -21.49 8.11 22.53
N GLY A 102 -20.43 7.44 22.99
CA GLY A 102 -19.73 6.38 22.27
C GLY A 102 -20.15 4.97 22.70
N ALA A 103 -19.71 3.95 21.98
CA ALA A 103 -20.00 2.57 22.33
C ALA A 103 -19.36 2.19 23.68
N GLY A 104 -20.16 1.58 24.54
CA GLY A 104 -19.68 0.88 25.73
C GLY A 104 -19.28 -0.57 25.41
N GLN A 105 -18.79 -1.28 26.43
CA GLN A 105 -18.53 -2.72 26.32
C GLN A 105 -19.79 -3.48 25.90
N TRP A 106 -19.67 -4.36 24.91
CA TRP A 106 -20.80 -5.13 24.39
C TRP A 106 -21.51 -5.92 25.49
N GLY A 107 -22.84 -5.84 25.52
CA GLY A 107 -23.68 -6.46 26.55
C GLY A 107 -23.78 -5.69 27.89
N TYR A 108 -23.07 -4.56 28.06
CA TYR A 108 -23.30 -3.66 29.19
C TYR A 108 -24.75 -3.14 29.23
N GLN A 109 -25.32 -3.09 30.43
CA GLN A 109 -26.67 -2.61 30.69
C GLN A 109 -26.60 -1.38 31.61
N PRO A 110 -26.95 -0.18 31.12
CA PRO A 110 -26.91 1.03 31.94
C PRO A 110 -27.81 0.94 33.18
N SER A 111 -27.38 1.55 34.28
CA SER A 111 -28.18 1.70 35.50
C SER A 111 -29.39 2.61 35.26
N GLU A 112 -30.42 2.55 36.11
CA GLU A 112 -31.53 3.50 36.01
C GLU A 112 -31.10 4.96 36.26
N THR A 113 -30.02 5.19 37.02
CA THR A 113 -29.40 6.52 37.15
C THR A 113 -28.85 6.99 35.81
N GLU A 114 -28.10 6.14 35.12
CA GLU A 114 -27.52 6.42 33.80
C GLU A 114 -28.63 6.63 32.75
N LYS A 115 -29.64 5.75 32.68
CA LYS A 115 -30.79 5.90 31.78
C LYS A 115 -31.59 7.18 32.07
N ALA A 116 -31.78 7.54 33.34
CA ALA A 116 -32.44 8.79 33.72
C ALA A 116 -31.62 10.02 33.29
N TYR A 117 -30.29 9.97 33.46
CA TYR A 117 -29.40 11.04 33.02
C TYR A 117 -29.38 11.19 31.50
N LEU A 118 -29.30 10.08 30.74
CA LEU A 118 -29.40 10.09 29.28
C LEU A 118 -30.74 10.68 28.79
N ARG A 119 -31.85 10.34 29.46
CA ARG A 119 -33.17 10.94 29.18
C ARG A 119 -33.21 12.43 29.50
N LYS A 120 -32.59 12.89 30.60
CA LYS A 120 -32.44 14.32 30.94
C LYS A 120 -31.66 15.05 29.84
N CYS A 121 -30.46 14.57 29.52
CA CYS A 121 -29.60 15.14 28.48
C CYS A 121 -30.32 15.20 27.13
N TYR A 122 -30.99 14.11 26.72
CA TYR A 122 -31.78 14.09 25.48
C TYR A 122 -32.99 15.03 25.53
N ALA A 123 -33.63 15.26 26.68
CA ALA A 123 -34.72 16.24 26.78
C ALA A 123 -34.20 17.67 26.59
N GLU A 124 -33.10 18.01 27.25
CA GLU A 124 -32.55 19.37 27.34
C GLU A 124 -31.74 19.82 26.10
N CYS A 125 -31.01 18.91 25.44
CA CYS A 125 -30.06 19.28 24.39
C CYS A 125 -30.69 19.70 23.06
N SER A 126 -29.92 20.41 22.24
CA SER A 126 -30.25 20.75 20.86
C SER A 126 -29.71 19.73 19.85
N ALA A 127 -28.68 18.95 20.21
CA ALA A 127 -28.15 17.84 19.41
C ALA A 127 -27.68 16.68 20.30
N PHE A 128 -28.00 15.44 19.89
CA PHE A 128 -27.59 14.21 20.57
C PHE A 128 -26.93 13.27 19.55
N LEU A 129 -25.64 13.01 19.72
CA LEU A 129 -24.75 12.35 18.76
C LEU A 129 -24.33 10.98 19.31
N SER A 130 -24.77 9.90 18.66
CA SER A 130 -24.55 8.52 19.06
C SER A 130 -23.70 7.77 18.03
N VAL A 131 -22.54 7.25 18.44
CA VAL A 131 -21.53 6.71 17.51
C VAL A 131 -21.41 5.18 17.62
N CYS A 132 -21.19 4.52 16.47
CA CYS A 132 -20.92 3.09 16.31
C CYS A 132 -22.04 2.16 16.81
N VAL A 133 -21.93 1.64 18.03
CA VAL A 133 -22.95 0.79 18.69
C VAL A 133 -23.46 1.35 20.02
N ALA A 134 -23.19 2.64 20.29
CA ALA A 134 -23.72 3.36 21.46
C ALA A 134 -25.25 3.28 21.59
N GLN A 135 -25.96 3.05 20.49
CA GLN A 135 -27.39 2.78 20.41
C GLN A 135 -27.83 1.62 21.33
N GLN A 136 -26.94 0.66 21.66
CA GLN A 136 -27.21 -0.39 22.66
C GLN A 136 -27.55 0.21 24.02
N LEU A 137 -26.85 1.28 24.41
CA LEU A 137 -27.02 2.00 25.67
C LEU A 137 -28.31 2.83 25.70
N LEU A 138 -28.95 3.02 24.54
CA LEU A 138 -30.17 3.83 24.37
C LEU A 138 -31.45 2.99 24.27
N LEU A 139 -31.37 1.66 24.10
CA LEU A 139 -32.53 0.78 23.89
C LEU A 139 -33.60 0.97 24.99
N ASP A 140 -33.21 0.82 26.25
CA ASP A 140 -34.10 0.93 27.41
C ASP A 140 -34.46 2.38 27.81
N THR A 141 -33.99 3.39 27.07
CA THR A 141 -34.21 4.80 27.43
C THR A 141 -35.45 5.40 26.77
N GLY A 142 -36.06 4.69 25.80
CA GLY A 142 -37.14 5.20 24.95
C GLY A 142 -36.70 6.24 23.89
N ILE A 143 -35.44 6.70 23.90
CA ILE A 143 -34.93 7.75 22.99
C ILE A 143 -35.04 7.35 21.51
N LEU A 144 -34.93 6.05 21.20
CA LEU A 144 -34.96 5.51 19.84
C LEU A 144 -36.39 5.23 19.32
N GLU A 145 -37.41 5.25 20.17
CA GLU A 145 -38.77 4.82 19.79
C GLU A 145 -39.37 5.74 18.71
N GLY A 146 -39.85 5.15 17.62
CA GLY A 146 -40.42 5.89 16.48
C GLY A 146 -39.40 6.71 15.67
N LYS A 147 -38.10 6.60 15.97
CA LYS A 147 -37.03 7.34 15.27
C LYS A 147 -36.47 6.60 14.07
N THR A 148 -35.95 7.34 13.10
CA THR A 148 -35.08 6.78 12.06
C THR A 148 -33.64 6.81 12.53
N ALA A 149 -32.99 5.65 12.55
CA ALA A 149 -31.63 5.48 13.09
C ALA A 149 -30.79 4.52 12.22
N THR A 150 -29.47 4.59 12.38
CA THR A 150 -28.51 3.58 11.88
C THR A 150 -27.70 3.04 13.06
N ALA A 151 -27.04 1.91 12.85
CA ALA A 151 -26.09 1.27 13.76
C ALA A 151 -25.07 0.47 12.93
N THR A 152 -23.99 -0.01 13.56
CA THR A 152 -22.98 -0.84 12.87
C THR A 152 -23.61 -1.99 12.09
N LEU A 153 -23.22 -2.14 10.81
CA LEU A 153 -23.87 -3.01 9.82
C LEU A 153 -24.09 -4.45 10.30
N SER A 154 -23.11 -5.06 10.96
CA SER A 154 -23.19 -6.42 11.51
C SER A 154 -24.24 -6.58 12.62
N PHE A 155 -24.63 -5.48 13.27
CA PHE A 155 -25.58 -5.45 14.39
C PHE A 155 -26.94 -4.85 14.02
N LEU A 156 -27.11 -4.22 12.86
CA LEU A 156 -28.41 -3.73 12.38
C LEU A 156 -29.54 -4.79 12.44
N PRO A 157 -29.34 -6.08 12.10
CA PRO A 157 -30.36 -7.11 12.27
C PRO A 157 -30.78 -7.33 13.73
N TRP A 158 -29.85 -7.20 14.68
CA TRP A 158 -30.12 -7.34 16.11
C TRP A 158 -30.86 -6.11 16.65
N PHE A 159 -30.44 -4.90 16.27
CA PHE A 159 -31.13 -3.66 16.62
C PHE A 159 -32.59 -3.63 16.13
N ARG A 160 -32.87 -4.14 14.92
CA ARG A 160 -34.23 -4.32 14.39
C ARG A 160 -35.12 -5.26 15.22
N GLN A 161 -34.53 -6.21 15.94
CA GLN A 161 -35.27 -7.12 16.83
C GLN A 161 -35.50 -6.51 18.21
N MET A 162 -34.52 -5.78 18.75
CA MET A 162 -34.59 -5.19 20.10
C MET A 162 -35.41 -3.89 20.15
N ALA A 163 -35.35 -3.06 19.10
CA ALA A 163 -36.13 -1.84 18.96
C ALA A 163 -36.92 -1.85 17.64
N PRO A 164 -38.02 -2.64 17.54
CA PRO A 164 -38.79 -2.80 16.31
C PRO A 164 -39.63 -1.55 15.95
N THR A 165 -39.83 -0.62 16.90
CA THR A 165 -40.48 0.68 16.66
C THR A 165 -39.52 1.72 16.04
N THR A 166 -38.22 1.45 15.99
CA THR A 166 -37.20 2.29 15.38
C THR A 166 -37.01 1.90 13.91
N ASN A 167 -37.04 2.87 13.01
CA ASN A 167 -36.80 2.68 11.59
C ASN A 167 -35.29 2.57 11.31
N TRP A 168 -34.76 1.36 11.38
CA TRP A 168 -33.33 1.06 11.20
C TRP A 168 -32.91 1.01 9.74
N VAL A 169 -32.23 2.07 9.28
CA VAL A 169 -31.73 2.22 7.90
C VAL A 169 -30.23 2.00 7.80
N GLU A 170 -29.78 1.48 6.67
CA GLU A 170 -28.36 1.22 6.38
C GLU A 170 -27.70 2.46 5.76
N LYS A 171 -27.12 3.32 6.61
CA LYS A 171 -26.38 4.52 6.20
C LYS A 171 -25.16 4.77 7.09
N ARG A 172 -24.15 5.49 6.57
CA ARG A 172 -22.95 5.89 7.35
C ARG A 172 -23.33 6.67 8.61
N TRP A 173 -24.24 7.63 8.47
CA TRP A 173 -24.91 8.34 9.57
C TRP A 173 -26.35 8.70 9.17
N VAL A 174 -27.18 9.00 10.17
CA VAL A 174 -28.59 9.39 10.03
C VAL A 174 -28.92 10.49 11.02
N ARG A 175 -29.72 11.46 10.59
CA ARG A 175 -30.34 12.49 11.44
C ARG A 175 -31.86 12.29 11.49
N ASP A 176 -32.43 12.30 12.70
CA ASP A 176 -33.88 12.42 12.96
C ASP A 176 -34.10 13.52 14.03
N GLY A 177 -34.52 14.70 13.57
CA GLY A 177 -34.70 15.87 14.43
C GLY A 177 -33.39 16.32 15.09
N LYS A 178 -33.22 16.01 16.38
CA LYS A 178 -31.97 16.26 17.13
C LYS A 178 -31.13 15.01 17.41
N LEU A 179 -31.65 13.82 17.09
CA LEU A 179 -30.90 12.57 17.22
C LEU A 179 -30.05 12.35 15.96
N TRP A 180 -28.76 12.13 16.16
CA TRP A 180 -27.80 11.74 15.14
C TRP A 180 -27.21 10.38 15.53
N THR A 181 -27.20 9.44 14.60
CA THR A 181 -26.68 8.07 14.82
C THR A 181 -25.70 7.68 13.72
N THR A 182 -24.69 6.85 14.02
CA THR A 182 -23.73 6.36 13.00
C THR A 182 -23.70 4.83 12.87
N GLY A 183 -23.33 4.40 11.66
CA GLY A 183 -23.30 2.99 11.23
C GLY A 183 -21.93 2.32 11.32
N GLY A 184 -21.01 2.83 12.15
CA GLY A 184 -19.66 2.25 12.31
C GLY A 184 -18.64 3.19 12.95
N LEU A 185 -17.54 2.59 13.40
CA LEU A 185 -16.46 3.19 14.21
C LEU A 185 -15.96 4.55 13.70
N LEU A 186 -15.55 4.65 12.44
CA LEU A 186 -15.00 5.90 11.88
C LEU A 186 -16.07 6.89 11.40
N ASN A 187 -17.34 6.48 11.32
CA ASN A 187 -18.41 7.30 10.75
C ASN A 187 -18.80 8.48 11.65
N GLY A 188 -18.33 8.51 12.91
CA GLY A 188 -18.45 9.67 13.80
C GLY A 188 -17.80 10.94 13.24
N LEU A 189 -16.71 10.81 12.50
CA LEU A 189 -16.01 11.95 11.88
C LEU A 189 -16.78 12.52 10.67
N ASP A 190 -17.40 11.65 9.86
CA ASP A 190 -18.28 12.10 8.77
C ASP A 190 -19.52 12.81 9.31
N MET A 191 -20.11 12.23 10.37
CA MET A 191 -21.29 12.78 11.04
C MET A 191 -21.00 14.17 11.61
N ILE A 192 -19.88 14.38 12.29
CA ILE A 192 -19.57 15.68 12.89
C ILE A 192 -19.22 16.74 11.83
N SER A 193 -18.60 16.34 10.71
CA SER A 193 -18.40 17.22 9.55
C SER A 193 -19.73 17.65 8.93
N ALA A 194 -20.67 16.71 8.74
CA ALA A 194 -22.01 17.02 8.22
C ALA A 194 -22.83 17.90 9.19
N PHE A 195 -22.80 17.58 10.48
CA PHE A 195 -23.39 18.40 11.54
C PHE A 195 -22.83 19.83 11.55
N GLY A 196 -21.50 19.97 11.48
CA GLY A 196 -20.83 21.27 11.42
C GLY A 196 -21.33 22.11 10.24
N ARG A 197 -21.38 21.53 9.03
CA ARG A 197 -21.91 22.22 7.84
C ARG A 197 -23.38 22.59 7.96
N GLU A 198 -24.21 21.75 8.57
CA GLU A 198 -25.65 22.01 8.65
C GLU A 198 -26.03 23.09 9.69
N ILE A 199 -25.26 23.20 10.78
CA ILE A 199 -25.48 24.20 11.82
C ILE A 199 -24.76 25.52 11.49
N TRP A 200 -23.49 25.47 11.09
CA TRP A 200 -22.60 26.64 10.97
C TRP A 200 -21.90 26.77 9.61
N GLY A 201 -22.19 25.89 8.66
CA GLY A 201 -21.70 26.00 7.29
C GLY A 201 -22.43 27.07 6.48
N GLY A 202 -21.96 27.24 5.24
CA GLY A 202 -22.37 28.31 4.34
C GLY A 202 -21.16 28.91 3.64
N GLU A 203 -21.39 29.54 2.50
CA GLU A 203 -20.33 30.21 1.74
C GLU A 203 -19.70 31.33 2.57
N GLY A 204 -18.37 31.34 2.67
CA GLY A 204 -17.64 32.28 3.53
C GLY A 204 -17.72 32.02 5.04
N SER A 205 -18.30 30.89 5.48
CA SER A 205 -18.27 30.51 6.90
C SER A 205 -16.91 29.93 7.31
N LEU A 206 -16.51 30.15 8.56
CA LEU A 206 -15.34 29.54 9.18
C LEU A 206 -15.39 28.01 9.10
N VAL A 207 -16.59 27.43 9.27
CA VAL A 207 -16.76 25.97 9.23
C VAL A 207 -16.53 25.41 7.83
N GLU A 208 -17.06 26.04 6.79
CA GLU A 208 -16.79 25.58 5.41
C GLU A 208 -15.33 25.83 5.02
N HIS A 209 -14.73 26.95 5.40
CA HIS A 209 -13.31 27.25 5.12
C HIS A 209 -12.38 26.17 5.71
N LEU A 210 -12.57 25.80 6.98
CA LEU A 210 -11.76 24.78 7.67
C LEU A 210 -12.06 23.35 7.22
N LEU A 211 -13.27 23.07 6.72
CA LEU A 211 -13.60 21.74 6.16
C LEU A 211 -13.18 21.59 4.70
N ARG A 212 -13.06 22.69 3.93
CA ARG A 212 -12.66 22.68 2.51
C ARG A 212 -11.15 22.64 2.34
N THR A 213 -10.38 23.30 3.21
CA THR A 213 -8.90 23.18 3.24
C THR A 213 -8.38 21.76 3.51
N GLY A 214 -9.24 20.85 4.00
CA GLY A 214 -8.97 19.42 4.09
C GLY A 214 -9.63 18.54 3.01
N SER A 215 -10.31 19.11 2.01
CA SER A 215 -11.14 18.37 1.04
C SER A 215 -11.42 19.11 -0.26
N GLU A 216 -10.48 19.07 -1.23
CA GLU A 216 -10.72 19.54 -2.61
C GLU A 216 -10.45 18.46 -3.68
N LYS A 217 -11.19 18.54 -4.79
CA LYS A 217 -11.19 17.62 -5.95
C LYS A 217 -10.57 18.31 -7.17
N SER A 218 -10.04 17.52 -8.12
CA SER A 218 -9.31 18.00 -9.30
C SER A 218 -10.20 18.41 -10.49
N PRO A 219 -9.97 19.57 -11.14
CA PRO A 219 -10.53 19.92 -12.45
C PRO A 219 -9.64 19.52 -13.64
N LYS A 220 -10.24 19.39 -14.84
CA LYS A 220 -9.58 18.90 -16.07
C LYS A 220 -8.66 19.93 -16.75
N SER A 221 -7.65 19.39 -17.43
CA SER A 221 -6.64 20.02 -18.32
C SER A 221 -7.12 21.22 -19.17
N GLN A 222 -6.32 22.29 -19.15
CA GLN A 222 -6.05 23.17 -20.31
C GLN A 222 -4.55 23.55 -20.38
N ASN A 223 -4.16 24.32 -21.40
CA ASN A 223 -2.78 24.42 -21.91
C ASN A 223 -1.99 25.63 -21.40
N VAL A 224 -0.84 25.37 -20.76
CA VAL A 224 0.09 26.39 -20.28
C VAL A 224 0.92 27.00 -21.42
N LYS A 225 0.97 28.34 -21.50
CA LYS A 225 1.94 29.06 -22.33
C LYS A 225 3.34 29.04 -21.67
N ALA A 226 4.36 28.75 -22.48
CA ALA A 226 5.74 28.70 -22.00
C ALA A 226 6.25 30.08 -21.53
N LEU A 227 6.74 30.12 -20.29
CA LEU A 227 7.58 31.21 -19.77
C LEU A 227 8.99 30.68 -19.52
N THR A 228 9.91 31.01 -20.43
CA THR A 228 11.33 30.70 -20.29
C THR A 228 11.98 31.59 -19.22
N HIS A 229 12.39 31.01 -18.09
CA HIS A 229 13.40 31.60 -17.23
C HIS A 229 14.71 30.80 -17.34
N GLN A 230 15.78 31.51 -17.68
CA GLN A 230 17.11 30.93 -17.88
C GLN A 230 17.73 30.46 -16.55
N ALA A 231 18.46 29.35 -16.62
CA ALA A 231 19.13 28.75 -15.48
C ALA A 231 20.44 29.48 -15.12
N SER A 232 20.72 29.57 -13.82
CA SER A 232 22.08 29.79 -13.30
C SER A 232 22.22 29.31 -11.85
N ASN A 233 22.47 28.00 -11.66
CA ASN A 233 23.46 27.47 -10.71
C ASN A 233 23.63 25.93 -10.83
N ALA A 234 24.84 25.55 -11.26
CA ALA A 234 25.46 24.23 -11.49
C ALA A 234 24.85 22.90 -10.95
N ASP A 235 24.80 21.94 -11.89
CA ASP A 235 25.23 20.52 -11.78
C ASP A 235 24.36 19.41 -11.15
N ASP A 236 23.09 19.65 -10.79
CA ASP A 236 22.16 18.56 -10.42
C ASP A 236 20.80 18.69 -11.12
N PHE A 237 20.53 17.79 -12.08
CA PHE A 237 19.25 17.70 -12.80
C PHE A 237 18.09 17.20 -11.91
N ILE A 238 18.38 16.36 -10.92
CA ILE A 238 17.37 15.78 -10.00
C ILE A 238 16.95 16.79 -8.94
N SER A 239 17.82 17.74 -8.58
CA SER A 239 17.49 18.80 -7.62
C SER A 239 16.20 19.53 -8.00
N GLY A 240 16.07 20.03 -9.24
CA GLY A 240 14.87 20.74 -9.71
C GLY A 240 13.62 19.87 -9.93
N LEU A 241 13.74 18.53 -9.91
CA LEU A 241 12.63 17.63 -10.21
C LEU A 241 11.61 17.61 -9.07
N CYS A 242 10.32 17.76 -9.42
CA CYS A 242 9.20 17.87 -8.48
C CYS A 242 9.33 19.04 -7.48
N GLN A 243 10.06 20.12 -7.80
CA GLN A 243 10.22 21.31 -6.95
C GLN A 243 9.23 22.46 -7.23
N SER A 244 8.31 22.32 -8.18
CA SER A 244 7.31 23.35 -8.44
C SER A 244 6.53 23.72 -7.18
N LYS A 245 6.53 25.02 -6.83
CA LYS A 245 5.49 25.64 -5.99
C LYS A 245 4.12 25.29 -6.58
N PRO A 246 3.05 25.24 -5.77
CA PRO A 246 1.69 25.19 -6.32
C PRO A 246 1.54 26.35 -7.31
N GLN A 247 1.15 26.04 -8.56
CA GLN A 247 0.89 27.08 -9.54
C GLN A 247 -0.33 27.88 -9.11
N ASP A 248 -0.16 29.19 -9.00
CA ASP A 248 -1.28 30.13 -9.02
C ASP A 248 -2.04 29.91 -10.34
N LYS A 249 -3.24 29.31 -10.26
CA LYS A 249 -4.04 28.99 -11.43
C LYS A 249 -4.95 30.15 -11.81
N GLU A 250 -4.43 31.04 -12.66
CA GLU A 250 -5.23 32.01 -13.42
C GLU A 250 -6.27 31.31 -14.35
N GLU A 251 -6.14 30.00 -14.60
CA GLU A 251 -7.06 29.19 -15.42
C GLU A 251 -8.48 29.04 -14.84
N ASP A 252 -8.69 29.23 -13.53
CA ASP A 252 -10.03 29.16 -12.93
C ASP A 252 -10.92 30.35 -13.36
N GLU A 253 -10.36 31.46 -13.85
CA GLU A 253 -11.16 32.60 -14.32
C GLU A 253 -12.03 32.24 -15.53
N ASP A 254 -11.61 31.33 -16.42
CA ASP A 254 -12.32 31.07 -17.68
C ASP A 254 -13.52 30.11 -17.47
N GLN A 255 -13.40 29.14 -16.55
CA GLN A 255 -14.54 28.31 -16.13
C GLN A 255 -15.53 29.12 -15.28
N VAL A 256 -15.01 30.00 -14.41
CA VAL A 256 -15.85 30.94 -13.65
C VAL A 256 -16.50 31.97 -14.58
N ALA A 257 -15.87 32.38 -15.69
CA ALA A 257 -16.46 33.27 -16.69
C ALA A 257 -17.58 32.57 -17.48
N GLN A 258 -17.37 31.34 -17.94
CA GLN A 258 -18.43 30.57 -18.63
C GLN A 258 -19.62 30.27 -17.70
N LEU A 259 -19.36 29.95 -16.42
CA LEU A 259 -20.41 29.77 -15.43
C LEU A 259 -21.11 31.09 -15.07
N ARG A 260 -20.38 32.21 -14.98
CA ARG A 260 -20.94 33.56 -14.81
C ARG A 260 -21.78 33.99 -15.99
N GLU A 261 -21.45 33.63 -17.22
CA GLU A 261 -22.21 34.02 -18.42
C GLU A 261 -23.44 33.11 -18.63
N LEU A 262 -23.34 31.82 -18.28
CA LEU A 262 -24.50 30.94 -18.11
C LEU A 262 -25.46 31.49 -17.04
N HIS A 263 -24.92 31.91 -15.88
CA HIS A 263 -25.70 32.56 -14.83
C HIS A 263 -26.24 33.93 -15.27
N ARG A 264 -25.51 34.74 -16.05
CA ARG A 264 -25.97 36.06 -16.53
C ARG A 264 -27.15 35.91 -17.50
N GLY A 265 -27.08 34.96 -18.43
CA GLY A 265 -28.18 34.64 -19.35
C GLY A 265 -29.44 34.15 -18.62
N VAL A 266 -29.29 33.47 -17.48
CA VAL A 266 -30.40 33.05 -16.61
C VAL A 266 -30.91 34.22 -15.74
N LEU A 267 -30.02 35.02 -15.15
CA LEU A 267 -30.35 36.05 -14.15
C LEU A 267 -30.75 37.41 -14.75
N GLN A 268 -30.38 37.75 -15.99
CA GLN A 268 -30.92 38.95 -16.67
C GLN A 268 -32.44 38.89 -16.91
N SER A 269 -33.08 37.75 -16.66
CA SER A 269 -34.54 37.62 -16.66
C SER A 269 -35.24 38.18 -15.41
N GLN A 270 -34.51 38.52 -14.32
CA GLN A 270 -35.13 38.95 -13.06
C GLN A 270 -34.35 40.07 -12.32
N ALA A 271 -34.98 41.26 -12.24
CA ALA A 271 -34.63 42.44 -11.42
C ALA A 271 -33.26 43.10 -11.72
N VAL A 272 -33.11 44.39 -12.11
CA VAL A 272 -33.96 45.59 -12.05
C VAL A 272 -34.30 46.09 -10.63
N VAL A 273 -33.78 47.28 -10.32
CA VAL A 273 -34.12 48.23 -9.22
C VAL A 273 -33.38 48.08 -7.86
N ASN A 274 -32.27 48.83 -7.81
CA ASN A 274 -31.89 49.87 -6.82
C ASN A 274 -31.69 49.55 -5.32
N GLY A 275 -30.62 50.11 -4.72
CA GLY A 275 -30.72 50.58 -3.32
C GLY A 275 -29.49 50.76 -2.43
N ASP A 276 -28.30 51.01 -3.00
CA ASP A 276 -27.19 51.86 -2.48
C ASP A 276 -27.51 52.87 -1.32
N PRO A 277 -26.51 53.38 -0.55
CA PRO A 277 -25.59 52.67 0.37
C PRO A 277 -25.36 53.48 1.69
N CYS A 278 -24.39 53.11 2.54
CA CYS A 278 -23.32 54.02 3.03
C CYS A 278 -22.43 53.47 4.18
N THR A 279 -21.13 53.67 4.00
CA THR A 279 -19.98 53.66 4.95
C THR A 279 -20.01 54.96 5.83
N PRO A 280 -19.01 55.39 6.68
CA PRO A 280 -17.57 55.05 6.63
C PRO A 280 -16.64 55.16 7.90
N THR A 281 -15.38 54.74 7.70
CA THR A 281 -14.07 55.32 8.16
C THR A 281 -13.59 55.40 9.63
N GLY A 282 -12.29 55.09 9.81
CA GLY A 282 -11.35 55.86 10.65
C GLY A 282 -10.34 55.03 11.48
N THR A 283 -9.12 54.68 11.02
CA THR A 283 -7.84 55.42 11.19
C THR A 283 -7.67 56.11 12.57
N ALA A 284 -6.64 55.96 13.40
CA ALA A 284 -5.29 55.36 13.32
C ALA A 284 -4.85 54.89 14.76
N SER A 285 -3.59 54.72 15.23
CA SER A 285 -2.24 55.10 14.78
C SER A 285 -1.09 54.25 15.40
N SER A 286 0.13 54.50 14.93
CA SER A 286 1.46 53.99 15.30
C SER A 286 1.98 54.20 16.74
N VAL A 287 2.86 53.30 17.22
CA VAL A 287 4.31 53.49 17.54
C VAL A 287 4.80 52.38 18.49
N GLY A 288 5.99 51.80 18.25
CA GLY A 288 6.65 50.93 19.24
C GLY A 288 7.61 49.88 18.70
N THR A 289 8.73 50.28 18.09
CA THR A 289 9.81 49.36 17.70
C THR A 289 10.49 48.70 18.91
N ALA A 290 10.54 47.38 18.93
CA ALA A 290 11.49 46.60 19.75
C ALA A 290 12.27 45.65 18.82
N SER A 291 13.59 45.59 18.99
CA SER A 291 14.51 44.88 18.10
C SER A 291 14.55 43.37 18.33
N SER A 292 14.89 42.65 17.25
CA SER A 292 15.25 41.23 17.19
C SER A 292 16.10 40.71 18.36
N VAL A 293 15.78 39.50 18.84
CA VAL A 293 16.62 38.27 18.72
C VAL A 293 15.68 37.06 18.83
N GLY A 294 15.79 36.08 17.92
CA GLY A 294 14.98 34.85 18.00
C GLY A 294 14.88 34.04 16.71
N ASP A 295 16.02 33.68 16.11
CA ASP A 295 16.04 32.79 14.94
C ASP A 295 15.54 31.38 15.28
N GLY A 296 14.29 31.08 14.87
CA GLY A 296 13.69 29.75 14.93
C GLY A 296 14.00 28.95 13.67
N VAL A 297 15.18 28.32 13.66
CA VAL A 297 15.74 27.41 12.63
C VAL A 297 14.70 26.76 11.70
N GLY A 298 14.74 27.12 10.42
CA GLY A 298 14.09 26.34 9.36
C GLY A 298 14.84 25.03 9.11
N CYS A 299 14.18 23.88 9.32
CA CYS A 299 14.74 22.57 8.99
C CYS A 299 14.65 22.27 7.49
N GLU A 300 15.63 22.73 6.70
CA GLU A 300 15.98 22.05 5.46
C GLU A 300 16.94 20.88 5.74
N PRO A 301 16.53 19.62 5.52
CA PRO A 301 17.46 18.50 5.54
C PRO A 301 18.26 18.48 4.23
N ARG A 302 19.43 19.13 4.23
CA ARG A 302 20.38 19.11 3.10
C ARG A 302 20.65 17.66 2.65
N SER A 303 20.16 17.29 1.48
CA SER A 303 20.44 15.97 0.92
C SER A 303 21.86 15.88 0.40
N SER A 304 22.55 14.77 0.68
CA SER A 304 23.78 14.37 -0.01
C SER A 304 23.56 14.42 -1.52
N LYS A 305 24.29 15.29 -2.25
CA LYS A 305 23.98 15.64 -3.65
C LYS A 305 23.83 14.41 -4.55
N ILE A 306 22.78 14.40 -5.38
CA ILE A 306 22.50 13.34 -6.36
C ILE A 306 23.00 13.84 -7.72
N ASN A 307 24.32 13.85 -7.93
CA ASN A 307 24.91 14.34 -9.17
C ASN A 307 24.49 13.44 -10.36
N LEU A 308 23.50 13.90 -11.14
CA LEU A 308 23.12 13.39 -12.44
C LEU A 308 23.07 14.58 -13.41
N SER A 309 23.82 14.49 -14.50
CA SER A 309 23.83 15.51 -15.54
C SER A 309 22.63 15.39 -16.48
N VAL A 310 22.31 16.48 -17.19
CA VAL A 310 21.24 16.50 -18.21
C VAL A 310 21.50 15.44 -19.28
N HIS A 311 22.74 15.30 -19.77
CA HIS A 311 23.10 14.29 -20.77
C HIS A 311 22.85 12.86 -20.26
N GLU A 312 23.19 12.55 -19.01
CA GLU A 312 22.89 11.23 -18.45
C GLU A 312 21.38 10.98 -18.33
N ALA A 313 20.58 12.02 -18.06
CA ALA A 313 19.12 11.91 -18.04
C ALA A 313 18.51 11.67 -19.43
N GLU A 314 19.02 12.32 -20.48
CA GLU A 314 18.60 12.06 -21.87
C GLU A 314 18.93 10.61 -22.30
N GLU A 315 20.15 10.12 -22.00
CA GLU A 315 20.56 8.74 -22.30
C GLU A 315 19.71 7.70 -21.56
N LEU A 316 19.39 7.93 -20.28
CA LEU A 316 18.53 7.04 -19.49
C LEU A 316 17.07 7.03 -19.97
N LEU A 317 16.58 8.15 -20.53
CA LEU A 317 15.27 8.25 -21.16
C LEU A 317 15.25 7.51 -22.51
N LEU A 318 16.29 7.68 -23.33
CA LEU A 318 16.45 6.96 -24.60
C LEU A 318 16.55 5.44 -24.37
N GLN A 319 17.31 5.02 -23.35
CA GLN A 319 17.36 3.62 -22.90
C GLN A 319 15.96 3.12 -22.51
N PHE A 320 15.16 3.91 -21.77
CA PHE A 320 13.81 3.51 -21.36
C PHE A 320 12.85 3.31 -22.54
N ARG A 321 12.96 4.11 -23.61
CA ARG A 321 12.15 3.88 -24.83
C ARG A 321 12.35 2.49 -25.42
N GLN A 322 13.56 1.95 -25.35
CA GLN A 322 13.86 0.57 -25.77
C GLN A 322 13.28 -0.48 -24.81
N GLN A 323 12.98 -0.12 -23.56
CA GLN A 323 12.33 -1.00 -22.58
C GLN A 323 10.81 -1.08 -22.79
N ARG A 324 10.17 -0.11 -23.49
CA ARG A 324 8.71 -0.05 -23.69
C ARG A 324 8.09 -1.37 -24.16
N ALA A 325 8.75 -2.11 -25.05
CA ALA A 325 8.27 -3.42 -25.54
C ALA A 325 7.95 -4.43 -24.41
N TYR A 326 8.63 -4.36 -23.27
CA TYR A 326 8.42 -5.25 -22.12
C TYR A 326 7.28 -4.79 -21.19
N PHE A 327 6.82 -3.54 -21.31
CA PHE A 327 5.63 -3.02 -20.62
C PHE A 327 5.00 -1.86 -21.43
N PRO A 328 4.27 -2.17 -22.52
CA PRO A 328 3.88 -1.17 -23.52
C PRO A 328 2.73 -0.24 -23.09
N TYR A 329 2.24 -0.36 -21.85
CA TYR A 329 1.07 0.32 -21.28
C TYR A 329 1.24 1.81 -20.92
N ILE A 330 2.37 2.41 -21.31
CA ILE A 330 2.67 3.82 -21.05
C ILE A 330 3.29 4.38 -22.31
N GLU A 331 2.62 5.37 -22.89
CA GLU A 331 3.20 6.19 -23.92
C GLU A 331 4.18 7.20 -23.29
N VAL A 332 5.44 7.13 -23.71
CA VAL A 332 6.47 8.12 -23.40
C VAL A 332 6.74 8.90 -24.68
N PRO A 333 6.41 10.21 -24.75
CA PRO A 333 6.65 11.02 -25.93
C PRO A 333 8.13 11.05 -26.34
N GLU A 334 8.39 11.33 -27.62
CA GLU A 334 9.74 11.60 -28.17
C GLU A 334 10.25 13.02 -27.80
N THR A 335 10.09 13.39 -26.54
CA THR A 335 10.54 14.66 -25.94
C THR A 335 11.90 14.51 -25.25
N THR A 336 12.61 15.62 -25.04
CA THR A 336 13.81 15.63 -24.19
C THR A 336 13.46 15.38 -22.72
N ALA A 337 14.38 14.81 -21.95
CA ALA A 337 14.27 14.68 -20.49
C ALA A 337 14.06 16.05 -19.84
N THR A 338 14.68 17.11 -20.38
CA THR A 338 14.43 18.49 -19.93
C THR A 338 12.97 18.93 -20.13
N SER A 339 12.32 18.55 -21.24
CA SER A 339 10.90 18.82 -21.50
C SER A 339 9.98 17.96 -20.61
N MET A 340 10.34 16.68 -20.40
CA MET A 340 9.62 15.79 -19.49
C MET A 340 9.70 16.25 -18.03
N ALA A 341 10.82 16.86 -17.61
CA ALA A 341 10.97 17.41 -16.26
C ALA A 341 9.98 18.56 -15.96
N ALA A 342 9.47 19.24 -17.00
CA ALA A 342 8.46 20.27 -16.87
C ALA A 342 7.01 19.73 -16.96
N SER A 343 6.77 18.69 -17.77
CA SER A 343 5.43 18.18 -18.07
C SER A 343 5.01 16.95 -17.24
N GLN A 344 5.93 16.03 -16.98
CA GLN A 344 5.70 14.74 -16.30
C GLN A 344 6.87 14.42 -15.34
N PRO A 345 7.11 15.27 -14.31
CA PRO A 345 8.28 15.18 -13.46
C PRO A 345 8.32 13.89 -12.62
N PHE A 346 7.18 13.32 -12.21
CA PHE A 346 7.16 12.10 -11.41
C PHE A 346 7.38 10.85 -12.26
N LEU A 347 6.80 10.80 -13.46
CA LEU A 347 7.09 9.77 -14.46
C LEU A 347 8.57 9.79 -14.86
N LEU A 348 9.16 10.97 -15.09
CA LEU A 348 10.58 11.07 -15.37
C LEU A 348 11.43 10.56 -14.19
N LEU A 349 11.08 10.90 -12.95
CA LEU A 349 11.77 10.36 -11.77
C LEU A 349 11.70 8.83 -11.71
N ALA A 350 10.55 8.23 -12.04
CA ALA A 350 10.38 6.79 -12.13
C ALA A 350 11.28 6.18 -13.22
N ILE A 351 11.25 6.74 -14.43
CA ILE A 351 12.05 6.30 -15.58
C ILE A 351 13.55 6.33 -15.26
N LEU A 352 14.07 7.45 -14.74
CA LEU A 352 15.48 7.58 -14.36
C LEU A 352 15.85 6.57 -13.27
N THR A 353 14.95 6.33 -12.30
CA THR A 353 15.16 5.34 -11.25
C THR A 353 15.26 3.91 -11.80
N VAL A 354 14.41 3.50 -12.74
CA VAL A 354 14.42 2.12 -13.26
C VAL A 354 15.54 1.87 -14.27
N SER A 355 15.88 2.86 -15.11
CA SER A 355 16.96 2.75 -16.10
C SER A 355 18.37 2.62 -15.48
N LEU A 356 18.57 3.06 -14.23
CA LEU A 356 19.88 3.12 -13.53
C LEU A 356 20.46 1.77 -13.06
N THR A 357 19.98 0.63 -13.56
CA THR A 357 20.40 -0.73 -13.14
C THR A 357 21.93 -0.99 -13.23
N ARG A 358 22.66 -0.23 -14.07
CA ARG A 358 24.13 -0.28 -14.18
C ARG A 358 24.89 0.57 -13.14
N ARG A 359 24.20 1.35 -12.31
CA ARG A 359 24.79 2.22 -11.27
C ARG A 359 24.03 2.05 -9.93
N PRO A 360 24.15 0.88 -9.27
CA PRO A 360 23.28 0.48 -8.16
C PRO A 360 23.27 1.46 -6.97
N LEU A 361 24.40 2.10 -6.63
CA LEU A 361 24.45 3.14 -5.59
C LEU A 361 23.63 4.39 -5.95
N LEU A 362 23.66 4.81 -7.22
CA LEU A 362 22.88 5.96 -7.69
C LEU A 362 21.39 5.59 -7.82
N GLN A 363 21.09 4.39 -8.30
CA GLN A 363 19.74 3.82 -8.31
C GLN A 363 19.12 3.81 -6.90
N LYS A 364 19.89 3.39 -5.88
CA LYS A 364 19.50 3.41 -4.46
C LYS A 364 19.18 4.81 -3.93
N ARG A 365 19.89 5.85 -4.38
CA ARG A 365 19.62 7.24 -4.03
C ARG A 365 18.36 7.80 -4.73
N LEU A 366 18.18 7.52 -6.02
CA LEU A 366 16.97 7.96 -6.74
C LEU A 366 15.71 7.22 -6.25
N ASP A 367 15.81 5.93 -5.91
CA ASP A 367 14.72 5.18 -5.26
C ASP A 367 14.30 5.80 -3.93
N GLU A 368 15.24 6.27 -3.11
CA GLU A 368 14.90 7.05 -1.91
C GLU A 368 14.19 8.37 -2.26
N ARG A 369 14.65 9.11 -3.27
CA ARG A 369 14.02 10.37 -3.71
C ARG A 369 12.60 10.13 -4.23
N PHE A 370 12.40 9.14 -5.11
CA PHE A 370 11.10 8.71 -5.61
C PHE A 370 10.14 8.38 -4.47
N ARG A 371 10.59 7.59 -3.49
CA ARG A 371 9.78 7.22 -2.34
C ARG A 371 9.46 8.39 -1.40
N ARG A 372 10.35 9.40 -1.28
CA ARG A 372 10.06 10.63 -0.53
C ARG A 372 8.99 11.47 -1.22
N VAL A 373 9.11 11.68 -2.54
CA VAL A 373 8.09 12.42 -3.32
C VAL A 373 6.74 11.70 -3.27
N LEU A 374 6.73 10.37 -3.36
CA LEU A 374 5.52 9.55 -3.15
C LEU A 374 4.92 9.74 -1.75
N SER A 375 5.72 9.77 -0.67
CA SER A 375 5.19 10.00 0.67
C SER A 375 4.71 11.43 0.91
N GLU A 376 5.34 12.43 0.29
CA GLU A 376 5.08 13.85 0.51
C GLU A 376 3.92 14.35 -0.35
N ARG A 377 4.00 14.19 -1.67
CA ARG A 377 2.98 14.71 -2.60
C ARG A 377 1.73 13.83 -2.66
N ILE A 378 1.91 12.52 -2.83
CA ILE A 378 0.76 11.61 -3.01
C ILE A 378 0.13 11.22 -1.66
N VAL A 379 0.93 10.83 -0.66
CA VAL A 379 0.39 10.32 0.61
C VAL A 379 0.06 11.44 1.61
N PHE A 380 0.88 12.48 1.72
CA PHE A 380 0.68 13.56 2.70
C PHE A 380 -0.15 14.72 2.13
N ASN A 381 0.18 15.27 0.96
CA ASN A 381 -0.63 16.32 0.30
C ASN A 381 -1.87 15.77 -0.43
N GLY A 382 -1.95 14.46 -0.68
CA GLY A 382 -3.09 13.85 -1.38
C GLY A 382 -3.19 14.17 -2.87
N GLU A 383 -2.10 14.64 -3.50
CA GLU A 383 -2.03 15.02 -4.92
C GLU A 383 -2.35 13.83 -5.84
N LYS A 384 -3.12 14.06 -6.92
CA LYS A 384 -3.56 13.03 -7.89
C LYS A 384 -3.44 13.56 -9.30
N SER A 385 -2.77 12.80 -10.17
CA SER A 385 -2.54 13.16 -11.58
C SER A 385 -2.23 11.90 -12.39
N ILE A 386 -2.35 11.99 -13.72
CA ILE A 386 -1.92 10.90 -14.60
C ILE A 386 -0.40 10.67 -14.54
N ASP A 387 0.40 11.70 -14.29
CA ASP A 387 1.86 11.63 -14.05
C ASP A 387 2.18 10.73 -12.84
N TYR A 388 1.44 10.87 -11.73
CA TYR A 388 1.59 9.99 -10.57
C TYR A 388 1.21 8.54 -10.85
N VAL A 389 0.13 8.33 -11.61
CA VAL A 389 -0.32 6.98 -12.01
C VAL A 389 0.69 6.31 -12.93
N GLN A 390 1.15 7.01 -13.99
CA GLN A 390 2.14 6.50 -14.94
C GLN A 390 3.50 6.27 -14.25
N GLY A 391 3.98 7.20 -13.41
CA GLY A 391 5.23 7.02 -12.68
C GLY A 391 5.19 5.86 -11.67
N LEU A 392 4.06 5.65 -10.98
CA LEU A 392 3.86 4.47 -10.15
C LEU A 392 3.87 3.17 -10.97
N LEU A 393 3.21 3.17 -12.14
CA LEU A 393 3.22 2.02 -13.05
C LEU A 393 4.63 1.68 -13.55
N VAL A 394 5.42 2.65 -14.04
CA VAL A 394 6.83 2.44 -14.46
C VAL A 394 7.64 1.87 -13.30
N TYR A 395 7.60 2.53 -12.14
CA TYR A 395 8.38 2.11 -10.98
C TYR A 395 7.97 0.70 -10.50
N MET A 396 6.71 0.31 -10.63
CA MET A 396 6.26 -1.04 -10.29
C MET A 396 6.61 -2.09 -11.36
N ALA A 397 6.55 -1.73 -12.64
CA ALA A 397 6.88 -2.60 -13.76
C ALA A 397 8.37 -3.00 -13.79
N TRP A 398 9.28 -2.13 -13.34
CA TRP A 398 10.71 -2.43 -13.20
C TRP A 398 11.23 -2.24 -11.77
N ARG A 399 10.41 -2.60 -10.77
CA ARG A 399 10.71 -2.37 -9.36
C ARG A 399 12.11 -2.91 -8.98
N PRO A 400 13.02 -2.09 -8.42
CA PRO A 400 14.38 -2.51 -8.10
C PRO A 400 14.40 -3.39 -6.83
N LEU A 401 14.02 -4.66 -6.99
CA LEU A 401 13.82 -5.63 -5.89
C LEU A 401 15.09 -5.82 -5.04
N HIS A 402 16.27 -5.71 -5.65
CA HIS A 402 17.57 -5.86 -4.99
C HIS A 402 17.85 -4.79 -3.91
N ILE A 403 17.22 -3.62 -3.98
CA ILE A 403 17.44 -2.55 -3.00
C ILE A 403 16.74 -2.86 -1.67
N ARG A 404 15.52 -3.41 -1.71
CA ARG A 404 14.74 -3.81 -0.51
C ARG A 404 14.00 -5.14 -0.73
N PRO A 405 14.73 -6.27 -0.77
CA PRO A 405 14.23 -7.57 -1.24
C PRO A 405 13.13 -8.20 -0.39
N LEU A 406 13.06 -7.87 0.90
CA LEU A 406 12.01 -8.37 1.81
C LEU A 406 10.91 -7.32 2.11
N SER A 407 10.94 -6.16 1.45
CA SER A 407 9.94 -5.11 1.68
C SER A 407 8.59 -5.46 1.04
N ARG A 408 7.52 -5.42 1.85
CA ARG A 408 6.14 -5.66 1.40
C ARG A 408 5.50 -4.45 0.69
N GLN A 409 6.23 -3.34 0.56
CA GLN A 409 5.73 -2.07 0.00
C GLN A 409 5.20 -2.16 -1.43
N GLY A 410 5.63 -3.15 -2.24
CA GLY A 410 5.04 -3.35 -3.57
C GLY A 410 3.51 -3.53 -3.53
N THR A 411 2.99 -4.21 -2.50
CA THR A 411 1.53 -4.33 -2.30
C THR A 411 0.87 -3.02 -1.86
N GLN A 412 1.58 -2.14 -1.14
CA GLN A 412 1.07 -0.83 -0.75
C GLN A 412 1.02 0.12 -1.94
N PHE A 413 2.06 0.12 -2.78
CA PHE A 413 2.11 0.91 -4.02
C PHE A 413 1.03 0.45 -5.01
N MET A 414 0.75 -0.86 -5.10
CA MET A 414 -0.39 -1.38 -5.86
C MET A 414 -1.74 -0.81 -5.40
N GLN A 415 -1.97 -0.72 -4.09
CA GLN A 415 -3.23 -0.19 -3.55
C GLN A 415 -3.35 1.33 -3.73
N ILE A 416 -2.25 2.08 -3.58
CA ILE A 416 -2.22 3.52 -3.92
C ILE A 416 -2.56 3.73 -5.40
N LEU A 417 -1.94 2.95 -6.29
CA LEU A 417 -2.17 3.00 -7.73
C LEU A 417 -3.64 2.69 -8.10
N VAL A 418 -4.20 1.60 -7.58
CA VAL A 418 -5.61 1.22 -7.81
C VAL A 418 -6.57 2.29 -7.29
N THR A 419 -6.30 2.85 -6.10
CA THR A 419 -7.14 3.91 -5.50
C THR A 419 -7.06 5.19 -6.35
N MET A 420 -5.86 5.60 -6.79
CA MET A 420 -5.68 6.79 -7.61
C MET A 420 -6.33 6.68 -8.99
N ILE A 421 -6.30 5.49 -9.60
CA ILE A 421 -7.02 5.17 -10.86
C ILE A 421 -8.53 5.33 -10.67
N SER A 422 -9.06 4.88 -9.52
CA SER A 422 -10.48 5.03 -9.15
C SER A 422 -10.85 6.49 -8.88
N ASP A 423 -10.02 7.23 -8.14
CA ASP A 423 -10.26 8.64 -7.78
C ASP A 423 -10.25 9.56 -9.02
N LEU A 424 -9.42 9.23 -10.02
CA LEU A 424 -9.36 9.91 -11.32
C LEU A 424 -10.43 9.42 -12.33
N GLN A 425 -11.30 8.48 -11.93
CA GLN A 425 -12.36 7.89 -12.76
C GLN A 425 -11.84 7.31 -14.09
N LEU A 426 -10.59 6.84 -14.15
CA LEU A 426 -10.01 6.34 -15.41
C LEU A 426 -10.72 5.07 -15.90
N THR A 427 -11.27 4.28 -14.98
CA THR A 427 -12.09 3.10 -15.29
C THR A 427 -13.45 3.42 -15.92
N GLU A 428 -13.90 4.68 -15.86
CA GLU A 428 -15.13 5.14 -16.51
C GLU A 428 -14.85 5.77 -17.89
N ASN A 429 -13.58 6.09 -18.19
CA ASN A 429 -13.15 6.82 -19.39
C ASN A 429 -12.37 5.93 -20.38
N ILE A 430 -12.76 4.66 -20.53
CA ILE A 430 -12.05 3.61 -21.32
C ILE A 430 -11.92 3.95 -22.83
N HIS A 431 -12.68 4.92 -23.32
CA HIS A 431 -12.54 5.46 -24.68
C HIS A 431 -11.27 6.29 -24.88
N ASP A 432 -10.73 6.88 -23.80
CA ASP A 432 -9.42 7.53 -23.80
C ASP A 432 -8.30 6.48 -23.76
N GLU A 433 -7.30 6.65 -24.62
CA GLU A 433 -6.20 5.71 -24.80
C GLU A 433 -5.30 5.66 -23.57
N ALA A 434 -4.87 6.82 -23.05
CA ALA A 434 -4.01 6.88 -21.88
C ALA A 434 -4.69 6.31 -20.62
N ALA A 435 -5.98 6.59 -20.41
CA ALA A 435 -6.75 6.04 -19.30
C ALA A 435 -6.92 4.51 -19.41
N ARG A 436 -7.21 4.00 -20.61
CA ARG A 436 -7.35 2.56 -20.89
C ARG A 436 -6.03 1.82 -20.66
N ASP A 437 -4.94 2.30 -21.24
CA ASP A 437 -3.64 1.64 -21.24
C ASP A 437 -3.09 1.57 -19.80
N VAL A 438 -3.22 2.66 -19.04
CA VAL A 438 -2.99 2.71 -17.59
C VAL A 438 -3.78 1.64 -16.82
N CYS A 439 -5.07 1.47 -17.14
CA CYS A 439 -5.90 0.45 -16.49
C CYS A 439 -5.46 -0.98 -16.85
N LEU A 440 -5.10 -1.24 -18.12
CA LEU A 440 -4.58 -2.53 -18.59
C LEU A 440 -3.25 -2.87 -17.90
N GLY A 441 -2.32 -1.91 -17.83
CA GLY A 441 -1.03 -2.07 -17.17
C GLY A 441 -1.15 -2.28 -15.66
N CYS A 442 -2.03 -1.53 -15.00
CA CYS A 442 -2.34 -1.70 -13.57
C CYS A 442 -2.85 -3.12 -13.30
N PHE A 443 -3.81 -3.61 -14.10
CA PHE A 443 -4.32 -4.96 -13.94
C PHE A 443 -3.24 -6.02 -14.16
N GLY A 444 -2.45 -5.90 -15.23
CA GLY A 444 -1.38 -6.86 -15.55
C GLY A 444 -0.40 -7.03 -14.38
N LEU A 445 0.01 -5.92 -13.76
CA LEU A 445 0.83 -5.95 -12.54
C LEU A 445 0.09 -6.59 -11.35
N SER A 446 -1.19 -6.24 -11.11
CA SER A 446 -1.97 -6.82 -10.01
C SER A 446 -2.04 -8.35 -10.09
N SER A 447 -2.35 -8.89 -11.28
CA SER A 447 -2.34 -10.33 -11.58
C SER A 447 -1.02 -11.00 -11.16
N ILE A 448 0.12 -10.45 -11.60
CA ILE A 448 1.45 -10.98 -11.28
C ILE A 448 1.74 -10.94 -9.77
N PHE A 449 1.40 -9.83 -9.10
CA PHE A 449 1.64 -9.68 -7.66
C PHE A 449 0.75 -10.59 -6.80
N SER A 450 -0.51 -10.80 -7.17
CA SER A 450 -1.45 -11.66 -6.44
C SER A 450 -0.98 -13.13 -6.41
N VAL A 451 -0.36 -13.63 -7.49
CA VAL A 451 0.29 -14.95 -7.54
C VAL A 451 1.48 -15.04 -6.58
N GLY A 452 2.40 -14.07 -6.64
CA GLY A 452 3.64 -14.08 -5.85
C GLY A 452 3.40 -14.13 -4.34
N TYR A 453 2.32 -13.51 -3.86
CA TYR A 453 1.99 -13.42 -2.44
C TYR A 453 0.88 -14.36 -1.94
N ARG A 454 0.28 -15.17 -2.82
CA ARG A 454 -0.87 -16.07 -2.50
C ARG A 454 -2.04 -15.33 -1.83
N ARG A 455 -2.34 -14.11 -2.27
CA ARG A 455 -3.50 -13.33 -1.83
C ARG A 455 -4.32 -13.01 -3.06
N ARG A 456 -5.62 -13.34 -3.05
CA ARG A 456 -6.57 -12.86 -4.06
C ARG A 456 -7.42 -11.74 -3.48
N GLY A 457 -7.45 -10.60 -4.14
CA GLY A 457 -8.45 -9.53 -3.94
C GLY A 457 -9.25 -9.23 -5.21
N ASP A 458 -8.98 -9.94 -6.31
CA ASP A 458 -9.04 -9.37 -7.66
C ASP A 458 -10.29 -9.75 -8.47
N GLU A 459 -11.36 -10.31 -7.85
CA GLU A 459 -12.50 -10.84 -8.62
C GLU A 459 -13.23 -9.76 -9.44
N VAL A 460 -13.32 -8.54 -8.90
CA VAL A 460 -13.90 -7.38 -9.60
C VAL A 460 -12.96 -6.86 -10.69
N ALA A 461 -11.67 -6.75 -10.38
CA ALA A 461 -10.64 -6.28 -11.31
C ALA A 461 -10.48 -7.22 -12.53
N TYR A 462 -10.54 -8.54 -12.32
CA TYR A 462 -10.50 -9.52 -13.42
C TYR A 462 -11.72 -9.41 -14.33
N LYS A 463 -12.93 -9.25 -13.75
CA LYS A 463 -14.15 -9.05 -14.55
C LYS A 463 -14.04 -7.78 -15.38
N TYR A 464 -13.49 -6.71 -14.79
CA TYR A 464 -13.20 -5.47 -15.51
C TYR A 464 -12.21 -5.69 -16.67
N LEU A 465 -11.01 -6.27 -16.46
CA LEU A 465 -10.06 -6.52 -17.56
C LEU A 465 -10.72 -7.33 -18.68
N LYS A 466 -11.38 -8.44 -18.33
CA LYS A 466 -12.00 -9.34 -19.31
C LYS A 466 -13.03 -8.59 -20.16
N ASN A 467 -13.87 -7.78 -19.53
CA ASN A 467 -14.84 -6.93 -20.24
C ASN A 467 -14.15 -5.90 -21.15
N VAL A 468 -13.02 -5.29 -20.76
CA VAL A 468 -12.28 -4.33 -21.60
C VAL A 468 -11.65 -5.02 -22.82
N VAL A 469 -11.00 -6.17 -22.61
CA VAL A 469 -10.41 -6.98 -23.68
C VAL A 469 -11.49 -7.44 -24.67
N ASP A 470 -12.63 -7.93 -24.16
CA ASP A 470 -13.73 -8.41 -25.00
C ASP A 470 -14.48 -7.25 -25.70
N ALA A 471 -14.58 -6.06 -25.09
CA ALA A 471 -15.11 -4.86 -25.75
C ALA A 471 -14.19 -4.38 -26.89
N ASN A 472 -12.87 -4.38 -26.69
CA ASN A 472 -11.90 -3.99 -27.73
C ASN A 472 -11.96 -4.90 -28.96
N LYS A 473 -12.15 -6.22 -28.78
CA LYS A 473 -12.37 -7.17 -29.90
C LYS A 473 -13.55 -6.76 -30.79
N GLY A 474 -14.58 -6.12 -30.23
CA GLY A 474 -15.73 -5.61 -31.00
C GLY A 474 -15.46 -4.31 -31.78
N LEU A 475 -14.46 -3.52 -31.38
CA LEU A 475 -14.25 -2.15 -31.88
C LEU A 475 -13.41 -2.05 -33.17
N LYS A 476 -12.82 -3.16 -33.66
CA LYS A 476 -11.98 -3.20 -34.88
C LYS A 476 -10.83 -2.18 -34.91
N GLN A 477 -10.32 -1.77 -33.75
CA GLN A 477 -9.09 -0.98 -33.66
C GLN A 477 -7.88 -1.85 -34.06
N PRO A 478 -6.77 -1.27 -34.56
CA PRO A 478 -5.58 -2.04 -34.91
C PRO A 478 -5.04 -2.82 -33.71
N TYR A 479 -4.55 -4.04 -33.96
CA TYR A 479 -3.96 -4.89 -32.92
C TYR A 479 -2.61 -4.33 -32.45
N ASP A 480 -2.64 -3.53 -31.38
CA ASP A 480 -1.44 -3.08 -30.67
C ASP A 480 -0.84 -4.18 -29.76
N GLU A 481 0.46 -4.11 -29.51
CA GLU A 481 1.20 -5.03 -28.63
C GLU A 481 0.60 -5.07 -27.21
N GLN A 482 0.04 -3.94 -26.77
CA GLN A 482 -0.68 -3.80 -25.49
C GLN A 482 -1.88 -4.74 -25.37
N LEU A 483 -2.69 -4.86 -26.43
CA LEU A 483 -3.89 -5.69 -26.43
C LEU A 483 -3.51 -7.17 -26.45
N GLN A 484 -2.55 -7.54 -27.31
CA GLN A 484 -2.00 -8.90 -27.40
C GLN A 484 -1.47 -9.37 -26.04
N LEU A 485 -0.73 -8.49 -25.35
CA LEU A 485 -0.17 -8.76 -24.03
C LEU A 485 -1.24 -8.79 -22.92
N SER A 486 -2.34 -8.09 -23.10
CA SER A 486 -3.50 -8.13 -22.19
C SER A 486 -4.29 -9.44 -22.35
N GLU A 487 -4.47 -9.93 -23.57
CA GLU A 487 -5.12 -11.22 -23.85
C GLU A 487 -4.35 -12.40 -23.21
N LEU A 488 -3.01 -12.39 -23.31
CA LEU A 488 -2.18 -13.40 -22.61
C LEU A 488 -2.32 -13.33 -21.08
N HIS A 489 -2.59 -12.16 -20.48
CA HIS A 489 -2.91 -12.08 -19.05
C HIS A 489 -4.29 -12.65 -18.70
N VAL A 490 -5.30 -12.53 -19.59
CA VAL A 490 -6.60 -13.19 -19.38
C VAL A 490 -6.41 -14.71 -19.32
N LEU A 491 -5.61 -15.28 -20.24
CA LEU A 491 -5.27 -16.71 -20.22
C LEU A 491 -4.48 -17.10 -18.96
N TYR A 492 -3.53 -16.27 -18.52
CA TYR A 492 -2.80 -16.49 -17.27
C TYR A 492 -3.73 -16.56 -16.06
N GLU A 493 -4.66 -15.62 -15.94
CA GLU A 493 -5.67 -15.62 -14.88
C GLU A 493 -6.62 -16.83 -14.99
N ASP A 494 -7.02 -17.25 -16.20
CA ASP A 494 -7.89 -18.41 -16.38
C ASP A 494 -7.20 -19.73 -15.97
N ILE A 495 -5.89 -19.86 -16.18
CA ILE A 495 -5.06 -20.96 -15.61
C ILE A 495 -5.10 -20.94 -14.07
N LEU A 496 -4.98 -19.77 -13.45
CA LEU A 496 -5.01 -19.62 -11.99
C LEU A 496 -6.42 -19.90 -11.43
N ARG A 497 -7.48 -19.46 -12.10
CA ARG A 497 -8.87 -19.75 -11.72
C ARG A 497 -9.13 -21.26 -11.78
N CYS A 498 -8.71 -21.92 -12.85
CA CYS A 498 -8.75 -23.38 -12.99
C CYS A 498 -8.14 -24.12 -11.78
N GLN A 499 -6.96 -23.68 -11.29
CA GLN A 499 -6.33 -24.28 -10.10
C GLN A 499 -7.24 -24.23 -8.86
N VAL A 500 -7.94 -23.13 -8.60
CA VAL A 500 -8.82 -23.00 -7.43
C VAL A 500 -10.17 -23.69 -7.63
N GLU A 501 -10.78 -23.55 -8.81
CA GLU A 501 -12.04 -24.23 -9.17
C GLU A 501 -11.90 -25.75 -9.05
N CYS A 502 -10.86 -26.33 -9.66
CA CYS A 502 -10.63 -27.77 -9.64
C CYS A 502 -10.17 -28.26 -8.24
N SER A 503 -9.42 -27.46 -7.47
CA SER A 503 -9.05 -27.82 -6.09
C SER A 503 -10.26 -27.92 -5.15
N ALA A 504 -11.35 -27.17 -5.43
CA ALA A 504 -12.58 -27.23 -4.65
C ALA A 504 -13.44 -28.48 -4.92
N LEU A 505 -13.23 -29.18 -6.04
CA LEU A 505 -13.98 -30.38 -6.41
C LEU A 505 -13.61 -31.57 -5.52
N LYS A 506 -14.59 -32.18 -4.85
CA LYS A 506 -14.37 -33.30 -3.91
C LYS A 506 -14.11 -34.66 -4.57
N CYS A 507 -14.64 -34.91 -5.77
CA CYS A 507 -14.48 -36.19 -6.47
C CYS A 507 -13.19 -36.21 -7.31
N PRO A 508 -12.25 -37.16 -7.10
CA PRO A 508 -11.01 -37.23 -7.88
C PRO A 508 -11.21 -37.44 -9.39
N ILE A 509 -12.22 -38.24 -9.78
CA ILE A 509 -12.48 -38.55 -11.21
C ILE A 509 -12.99 -37.30 -11.94
N THR A 510 -14.01 -36.64 -11.40
CA THR A 510 -14.54 -35.37 -11.94
C THR A 510 -13.47 -34.28 -11.91
N ARG A 511 -12.60 -34.27 -10.91
CA ARG A 511 -11.47 -33.34 -10.83
C ARG A 511 -10.46 -33.59 -11.96
N GLY A 512 -10.10 -34.83 -12.25
CA GLY A 512 -9.20 -35.18 -13.37
C GLY A 512 -9.79 -34.77 -14.72
N GLN A 513 -11.01 -35.22 -15.02
CA GLN A 513 -11.72 -34.87 -16.26
C GLN A 513 -11.83 -33.36 -16.45
N ARG A 514 -12.16 -32.61 -15.39
CA ARG A 514 -12.31 -31.15 -15.47
C ARG A 514 -10.98 -30.43 -15.71
N ILE A 515 -9.86 -30.99 -15.26
CA ILE A 515 -8.52 -30.46 -15.56
C ILE A 515 -8.19 -30.71 -17.03
N GLU A 516 -8.46 -31.90 -17.55
CA GLU A 516 -8.24 -32.26 -18.96
C GLU A 516 -9.06 -31.36 -19.90
N GLU A 517 -10.38 -31.24 -19.69
CA GLU A 517 -11.26 -30.31 -20.42
C GLU A 517 -10.72 -28.87 -20.44
N LYS A 518 -10.23 -28.39 -19.29
CA LYS A 518 -9.70 -27.03 -19.15
C LYS A 518 -8.34 -26.87 -19.82
N MET A 519 -7.48 -27.89 -19.77
CA MET A 519 -6.18 -27.88 -20.46
C MET A 519 -6.36 -27.87 -21.97
N GLU A 520 -7.28 -28.67 -22.51
CA GLU A 520 -7.61 -28.67 -23.94
C GLU A 520 -8.13 -27.31 -24.41
N ALA A 521 -9.06 -26.70 -23.66
CA ALA A 521 -9.56 -25.36 -23.95
C ALA A 521 -8.44 -24.30 -23.92
N LEU A 522 -7.61 -24.29 -22.87
CA LEU A 522 -6.51 -23.32 -22.73
C LEU A 522 -5.42 -23.51 -23.80
N HIS A 523 -5.13 -24.75 -24.21
CA HIS A 523 -4.23 -25.03 -25.34
C HIS A 523 -4.83 -24.55 -26.66
N LEU A 524 -6.14 -24.75 -26.88
CA LEU A 524 -6.82 -24.28 -28.09
C LEU A 524 -6.83 -22.76 -28.18
N ASP A 525 -7.17 -22.06 -27.10
CA ASP A 525 -7.17 -20.59 -27.06
C ASP A 525 -5.77 -20.02 -27.31
N LEU A 526 -4.73 -20.61 -26.70
CA LEU A 526 -3.34 -20.19 -26.91
C LEU A 526 -2.86 -20.49 -28.34
N HIS A 527 -3.27 -21.60 -28.94
CA HIS A 527 -2.95 -21.94 -30.34
C HIS A 527 -3.70 -21.09 -31.36
N ILE A 528 -4.91 -20.63 -31.04
CA ILE A 528 -5.63 -19.61 -31.82
C ILE A 528 -4.86 -18.29 -31.75
N PHE A 529 -4.44 -17.86 -30.56
CA PHE A 529 -3.61 -16.66 -30.39
C PHE A 529 -2.32 -16.74 -31.22
N GLU A 530 -1.56 -17.84 -31.11
CA GLU A 530 -0.32 -18.05 -31.89
C GLU A 530 -0.52 -18.08 -33.42
N ARG A 531 -1.75 -18.25 -33.91
CA ARG A 531 -2.09 -18.21 -35.34
C ARG A 531 -2.57 -16.84 -35.83
N VAL A 532 -3.06 -15.98 -34.93
CA VAL A 532 -3.66 -14.68 -35.28
C VAL A 532 -2.64 -13.54 -35.13
N HIS A 533 -1.64 -13.68 -34.27
CA HIS A 533 -0.67 -12.63 -33.95
C HIS A 533 0.74 -12.93 -34.49
N ASP A 534 1.50 -11.88 -34.76
CA ASP A 534 2.92 -12.01 -35.09
C ASP A 534 3.75 -12.23 -33.80
N LEU A 535 4.57 -13.28 -33.79
CA LEU A 535 5.33 -13.74 -32.62
C LEU A 535 6.81 -13.34 -32.67
N ASN A 536 7.14 -12.31 -33.46
CA ASN A 536 8.47 -11.72 -33.54
C ASN A 536 8.86 -10.92 -32.28
N ASN A 537 7.88 -10.50 -31.46
CA ASN A 537 8.11 -9.77 -30.22
C ASN A 537 8.56 -10.71 -29.07
N THR A 538 9.73 -10.42 -28.48
CA THR A 538 10.37 -11.22 -27.42
C THR A 538 9.50 -11.41 -26.16
N PRO A 539 8.99 -10.34 -25.50
CA PRO A 539 8.11 -10.48 -24.33
C PRO A 539 6.84 -11.32 -24.59
N LEU A 540 6.18 -11.18 -25.74
CA LEU A 540 5.02 -12.02 -26.09
C LEU A 540 5.39 -13.50 -26.16
N ARG A 541 6.47 -13.83 -26.88
CA ARG A 541 6.93 -15.22 -27.05
C ARG A 541 7.42 -15.85 -25.74
N LEU A 542 8.08 -15.07 -24.88
CA LEU A 542 8.42 -15.46 -23.51
C LEU A 542 7.18 -15.84 -22.70
N PHE A 543 6.13 -15.00 -22.77
CA PHE A 543 4.91 -15.22 -22.01
C PHE A 543 4.12 -16.43 -22.51
N ILE A 544 4.01 -16.63 -23.83
CA ILE A 544 3.39 -17.83 -24.44
C ILE A 544 4.08 -19.12 -23.97
N LEU A 545 5.42 -19.16 -23.98
CA LEU A 545 6.16 -20.34 -23.51
C LEU A 545 5.96 -20.58 -22.01
N ALA A 546 5.87 -19.53 -21.20
CA ALA A 546 5.56 -19.65 -19.77
C ALA A 546 4.11 -20.14 -19.52
N LEU A 547 3.15 -19.72 -20.35
CA LEU A 547 1.78 -20.22 -20.32
C LEU A 547 1.72 -21.71 -20.64
N LYS A 548 2.43 -22.19 -21.67
CA LYS A 548 2.54 -23.62 -22.01
C LYS A 548 3.04 -24.44 -20.81
N VAL A 549 4.14 -24.01 -20.18
CA VAL A 549 4.67 -24.60 -18.94
C VAL A 549 3.63 -24.60 -17.80
N HIS A 550 2.81 -23.57 -17.69
CA HIS A 550 1.81 -23.48 -16.62
C HIS A 550 0.55 -24.31 -16.88
N ILE A 551 0.13 -24.47 -18.14
CA ILE A 551 -0.98 -25.36 -18.51
C ILE A 551 -0.55 -26.81 -18.31
N SER A 552 0.61 -27.23 -18.85
CA SER A 552 1.07 -28.62 -18.71
C SER A 552 1.39 -29.02 -17.27
N LEU A 553 1.64 -28.06 -16.37
CA LEU A 553 1.84 -28.34 -14.93
C LEU A 553 0.53 -28.36 -14.10
N LEU A 554 -0.63 -28.06 -14.68
CA LEU A 554 -1.91 -28.08 -13.95
C LEU A 554 -2.21 -29.42 -13.23
N PRO A 555 -2.02 -30.61 -13.85
CA PRO A 555 -2.27 -31.88 -13.18
C PRO A 555 -1.43 -32.04 -11.91
N PHE A 556 -0.13 -31.75 -12.00
CA PHE A 556 0.82 -31.86 -10.90
C PHE A 556 0.53 -30.91 -9.73
N ARG A 557 -0.03 -29.72 -10.01
CA ARG A 557 -0.41 -28.73 -8.98
C ARG A 557 -1.72 -29.05 -8.26
N ILE A 558 -2.68 -29.71 -8.91
CA ILE A 558 -4.06 -29.86 -8.42
C ILE A 558 -4.36 -31.29 -7.94
N LEU A 559 -3.76 -32.31 -8.56
CA LEU A 559 -4.05 -33.72 -8.28
C LEU A 559 -3.16 -34.36 -7.20
N THR A 560 -2.21 -33.60 -6.63
CA THR A 560 -1.17 -33.99 -5.63
C THR A 560 -1.19 -35.49 -5.29
N PRO A 561 -0.32 -36.31 -5.92
CA PRO A 561 -0.43 -37.77 -5.93
C PRO A 561 -0.47 -38.33 -4.51
N THR A 562 -1.68 -38.72 -4.08
CA THR A 562 -1.96 -39.38 -2.80
C THR A 562 -2.26 -40.84 -3.08
N SER A 563 -1.81 -41.71 -2.17
CA SER A 563 -1.58 -43.14 -2.38
C SER A 563 -2.82 -44.01 -2.66
N SER A 564 -4.00 -43.43 -2.78
CA SER A 564 -5.29 -44.14 -2.95
C SER A 564 -5.91 -44.03 -4.35
N SER A 565 -5.40 -43.16 -5.24
CA SER A 565 -5.85 -43.10 -6.64
C SER A 565 -4.73 -42.64 -7.57
N ILE A 566 -3.83 -43.56 -7.93
CA ILE A 566 -2.82 -43.33 -8.96
C ILE A 566 -3.52 -43.45 -10.33
N PRO A 567 -3.60 -42.39 -11.15
CA PRO A 567 -4.09 -42.49 -12.54
C PRO A 567 -3.14 -43.37 -13.36
N ASN A 568 -3.51 -43.74 -14.59
CA ASN A 568 -2.66 -44.53 -15.48
C ASN A 568 -1.21 -44.00 -15.48
N LEU A 569 -0.26 -44.82 -15.03
CA LEU A 569 1.11 -44.38 -14.77
C LEU A 569 1.86 -43.97 -16.04
N GLU A 570 1.51 -44.57 -17.18
CA GLU A 570 2.05 -44.17 -18.48
C GLU A 570 1.60 -42.75 -18.83
N HIS A 571 0.33 -42.42 -18.61
CA HIS A 571 -0.21 -41.07 -18.81
C HIS A 571 0.49 -40.03 -17.92
N LEU A 572 0.86 -40.38 -16.68
CA LEU A 572 1.62 -39.48 -15.79
C LEU A 572 3.06 -39.26 -16.30
N LEU A 573 3.70 -40.29 -16.85
CA LEU A 573 5.02 -40.19 -17.49
C LEU A 573 4.98 -39.35 -18.76
N ASP A 574 3.94 -39.50 -19.59
CA ASP A 574 3.74 -38.73 -20.81
C ASP A 574 3.47 -37.26 -20.49
N GLN A 575 2.59 -36.96 -19.52
CA GLN A 575 2.38 -35.61 -18.99
C GLN A 575 3.67 -35.00 -18.46
N GLY A 576 4.43 -35.73 -17.63
CA GLY A 576 5.70 -35.26 -17.09
C GLY A 576 6.74 -34.97 -18.19
N THR A 577 6.78 -35.81 -19.23
CA THR A 577 7.67 -35.65 -20.39
C THR A 577 7.28 -34.43 -21.22
N SER A 578 5.97 -34.19 -21.42
CA SER A 578 5.45 -32.98 -22.07
C SER A 578 5.84 -31.72 -21.29
N SER A 579 5.56 -31.65 -19.99
CA SER A 579 5.92 -30.50 -19.17
C SER A 579 7.44 -30.26 -19.13
N ALA A 580 8.25 -31.33 -19.11
CA ALA A 580 9.70 -31.21 -19.18
C ALA A 580 10.19 -30.68 -20.55
N ALA A 581 9.48 -30.97 -21.64
CA ALA A 581 9.74 -30.40 -22.95
C ALA A 581 9.36 -28.91 -23.02
N ASP A 582 8.20 -28.51 -22.52
CA ASP A 582 7.78 -27.10 -22.46
C ASP A 582 8.78 -26.24 -21.67
N ILE A 583 9.21 -26.75 -20.51
CA ILE A 583 10.20 -26.09 -19.64
C ILE A 583 11.55 -25.96 -20.37
N ARG A 584 11.94 -26.99 -21.14
CA ARG A 584 13.14 -26.94 -21.97
C ARG A 584 13.03 -25.85 -23.03
N SER A 585 11.93 -25.81 -23.78
CA SER A 585 11.70 -24.80 -24.81
C SER A 585 11.66 -23.38 -24.25
N PHE A 586 11.11 -23.19 -23.04
CA PHE A 586 11.22 -21.90 -22.33
C PHE A 586 12.68 -21.54 -22.03
N PHE A 587 13.48 -22.42 -21.43
CA PHE A 587 14.88 -22.13 -21.11
C PHE A 587 15.75 -21.93 -22.34
N GLU A 588 15.56 -22.72 -23.40
CA GLU A 588 16.26 -22.58 -24.67
C GLU A 588 15.95 -21.23 -25.33
N TYR A 589 14.67 -20.81 -25.35
CA TYR A 589 14.30 -19.50 -25.86
C TYR A 589 14.84 -18.37 -24.97
N PHE A 590 14.69 -18.46 -23.65
CA PHE A 590 15.21 -17.48 -22.69
C PHE A 590 16.73 -17.28 -22.86
N LEU A 591 17.48 -18.37 -23.06
CA LEU A 591 18.92 -18.32 -23.30
C LEU A 591 19.28 -17.93 -24.75
N SER A 592 18.38 -18.05 -25.73
CA SER A 592 18.61 -17.51 -27.06
C SER A 592 18.59 -15.97 -27.11
N ILE A 593 17.91 -15.33 -26.15
CA ILE A 593 17.84 -13.87 -26.04
C ILE A 593 19.23 -13.29 -25.71
N PRO A 594 19.67 -12.20 -26.36
CA PRO A 594 20.91 -11.49 -26.05
C PRO A 594 20.95 -11.01 -24.59
N GLN A 595 22.11 -11.17 -23.94
CA GLN A 595 22.26 -10.95 -22.49
C GLN A 595 22.08 -9.47 -22.11
N ASP A 596 22.41 -8.55 -23.00
CA ASP A 596 22.20 -7.12 -22.91
C ASP A 596 20.72 -6.73 -22.76
N GLN A 597 19.80 -7.46 -23.40
CA GLN A 597 18.36 -7.19 -23.30
C GLN A 597 17.76 -7.51 -21.93
N TYR A 598 18.46 -8.29 -21.08
CA TYR A 598 17.97 -8.63 -19.75
C TYR A 598 17.84 -7.39 -18.83
N ILE A 599 18.53 -6.27 -19.14
CA ILE A 599 18.35 -5.01 -18.40
C ILE A 599 16.96 -4.40 -18.62
N SER A 600 16.29 -4.75 -19.72
CA SER A 600 14.99 -4.23 -20.14
C SER A 600 13.82 -5.07 -19.64
N PHE A 601 14.08 -6.25 -19.08
CA PHE A 601 13.05 -7.19 -18.62
C PHE A 601 12.28 -6.61 -17.44
N SER A 602 10.95 -6.60 -17.57
CA SER A 602 10.05 -6.15 -16.51
C SER A 602 9.89 -7.21 -15.41
N VAL A 603 9.26 -6.84 -14.30
CA VAL A 603 8.90 -7.74 -13.19
C VAL A 603 8.09 -8.95 -13.68
N ARG A 604 7.30 -8.80 -14.75
CA ARG A 604 6.59 -9.89 -15.44
C ARG A 604 7.56 -10.94 -15.97
N ASP A 605 8.54 -10.53 -16.77
CA ASP A 605 9.45 -11.42 -17.51
C ASP A 605 10.35 -12.17 -16.52
N TRP A 606 10.86 -11.46 -15.51
CA TRP A 606 11.55 -12.06 -14.37
C TRP A 606 10.66 -13.02 -13.57
N SER A 607 9.38 -12.70 -13.39
CA SER A 607 8.44 -13.61 -12.72
C SER A 607 8.19 -14.88 -13.53
N GLN A 608 8.09 -14.81 -14.86
CA GLN A 608 7.95 -16.00 -15.70
C GLN A 608 9.18 -16.92 -15.57
N LEU A 609 10.39 -16.37 -15.56
CA LEU A 609 11.59 -17.16 -15.27
C LEU A 609 11.52 -17.84 -13.89
N ILE A 610 11.20 -17.09 -12.83
CA ILE A 610 11.13 -17.61 -11.46
C ILE A 610 10.05 -18.71 -11.34
N LEU A 611 8.90 -18.51 -11.96
CA LEU A 611 7.79 -19.48 -11.96
C LEU A 611 8.13 -20.74 -12.78
N THR A 612 8.89 -20.62 -13.87
CA THR A 612 9.38 -21.76 -14.65
C THR A 612 10.50 -22.53 -13.91
N ILE A 613 11.39 -21.85 -13.20
CA ILE A 613 12.36 -22.51 -12.30
C ILE A 613 11.62 -23.26 -11.17
N SER A 614 10.55 -22.68 -10.62
CA SER A 614 9.69 -23.37 -9.64
C SER A 614 8.94 -24.56 -10.24
N ALA A 615 8.48 -24.47 -11.49
CA ALA A 615 7.87 -25.55 -12.25
C ALA A 615 8.85 -26.72 -12.46
N SER A 616 10.07 -26.44 -12.92
CA SER A 616 11.16 -27.41 -13.05
C SER A 616 11.44 -28.14 -11.73
N SER A 617 11.48 -27.39 -10.63
CA SER A 617 11.70 -27.94 -9.29
C SER A 617 10.57 -28.89 -8.86
N GLN A 618 9.32 -28.55 -9.19
CA GLN A 618 8.17 -29.42 -8.89
C GLN A 618 8.26 -30.77 -9.61
N ILE A 619 8.72 -30.83 -10.87
CA ILE A 619 8.89 -32.08 -11.61
C ILE A 619 10.11 -32.87 -11.11
N CYS A 620 11.26 -32.20 -10.99
CA CYS A 620 12.54 -32.83 -10.61
C CYS A 620 12.56 -33.40 -9.18
N PHE A 621 11.74 -32.85 -8.28
CA PHE A 621 11.72 -33.24 -6.86
C PHE A 621 10.34 -33.69 -6.36
N LEU A 622 9.41 -34.08 -7.26
CA LEU A 622 8.10 -34.59 -6.87
C LEU A 622 8.26 -35.85 -6.01
N SER A 623 8.00 -35.71 -4.71
CA SER A 623 8.10 -36.81 -3.75
C SER A 623 6.82 -37.64 -3.78
N SER A 624 6.94 -38.92 -4.13
CA SER A 624 5.85 -39.90 -4.06
C SER A 624 6.42 -41.27 -3.69
N THR A 625 5.64 -42.05 -2.93
CA THR A 625 5.95 -43.44 -2.52
C THR A 625 6.46 -44.28 -3.69
N PRO A 626 7.36 -45.25 -3.45
CA PRO A 626 8.45 -45.61 -4.38
C PRO A 626 7.95 -45.87 -5.80
N MET A 627 8.09 -44.84 -6.64
CA MET A 627 7.72 -44.90 -8.05
C MET A 627 8.64 -45.85 -8.81
N ILE A 628 8.12 -46.41 -9.89
CA ILE A 628 8.81 -47.37 -10.75
C ILE A 628 10.15 -46.79 -11.24
N PRO A 629 11.23 -47.60 -11.41
CA PRO A 629 12.54 -47.12 -11.88
C PRO A 629 12.51 -46.23 -13.14
N ARG A 630 11.52 -46.36 -14.03
CA ARG A 630 11.32 -45.50 -15.20
C ARG A 630 11.01 -44.03 -14.83
N TRP A 631 10.25 -43.78 -13.76
CA TRP A 631 9.98 -42.42 -13.27
C TRP A 631 11.23 -41.82 -12.62
N THR A 632 11.98 -42.61 -11.85
CA THR A 632 13.26 -42.18 -11.28
C THR A 632 14.27 -41.84 -12.38
N ASP A 633 14.41 -42.68 -13.41
CA ASP A 633 15.26 -42.42 -14.58
C ASP A 633 14.85 -41.14 -15.33
N PHE A 634 13.54 -40.94 -15.56
CA PHE A 634 12.99 -39.70 -16.10
C PHE A 634 13.34 -38.48 -15.23
N GLN A 635 13.17 -38.54 -13.91
CA GLN A 635 13.51 -37.46 -12.99
C GLN A 635 15.01 -37.18 -12.99
N THR A 636 15.88 -38.20 -12.99
CA THR A 636 17.33 -38.04 -13.05
C THR A 636 17.78 -37.37 -14.34
N LYS A 637 17.25 -37.81 -15.50
CA LYS A 637 17.53 -37.20 -16.82
C LYS A 637 17.00 -35.77 -16.93
N THR A 638 15.83 -35.50 -16.38
CA THR A 638 15.27 -34.14 -16.36
C THR A 638 16.10 -33.24 -15.45
N ARG A 639 16.45 -33.69 -14.24
CA ARG A 639 17.29 -32.94 -13.29
C ARG A 639 18.65 -32.58 -13.86
N SER A 640 19.34 -33.51 -14.55
CA SER A 640 20.63 -33.22 -15.17
C SER A 640 20.51 -32.25 -16.36
N SER A 641 19.46 -32.37 -17.17
CA SER A 641 19.15 -31.39 -18.23
C SER A 641 18.86 -29.99 -17.66
N MET A 642 18.08 -29.90 -16.58
CA MET A 642 17.73 -28.62 -15.94
C MET A 642 18.90 -27.96 -15.22
N LEU A 643 19.83 -28.74 -14.66
CA LEU A 643 21.06 -28.24 -14.06
C LEU A 643 21.88 -27.41 -15.06
N ILE A 644 22.06 -27.90 -16.29
CA ILE A 644 22.82 -27.21 -17.36
C ILE A 644 22.23 -25.81 -17.66
N TYR A 645 20.90 -25.69 -17.73
CA TYR A 645 20.24 -24.40 -17.97
C TYR A 645 20.40 -23.45 -16.78
N LEU A 646 20.29 -23.96 -15.54
CA LEU A 646 20.48 -23.16 -14.32
C LEU A 646 21.93 -22.68 -14.14
N GLU A 647 22.92 -23.51 -14.46
CA GLU A 647 24.35 -23.15 -14.45
C GLU A 647 24.63 -22.08 -15.53
N SER A 648 24.08 -22.27 -16.73
CA SER A 648 24.17 -21.30 -17.82
C SER A 648 23.55 -19.95 -17.44
N LEU A 649 22.42 -19.96 -16.72
CA LEU A 649 21.80 -18.75 -16.17
C LEU A 649 22.67 -18.10 -15.09
N SER A 650 23.18 -18.85 -14.10
CA SER A 650 24.04 -18.28 -13.05
C SER A 650 25.30 -17.63 -13.63
N HIS A 651 25.94 -18.29 -14.61
CA HIS A 651 27.08 -17.73 -15.34
C HIS A 651 26.72 -16.42 -16.08
N ARG A 652 25.54 -16.33 -16.72
CA ARG A 652 25.06 -15.08 -17.34
C ARG A 652 24.83 -13.98 -16.32
N MET A 653 24.15 -14.27 -15.21
CA MET A 653 23.90 -13.28 -14.16
C MET A 653 25.22 -12.77 -13.55
N SER A 654 26.18 -13.68 -13.31
CA SER A 654 27.53 -13.31 -12.85
C SER A 654 28.30 -12.43 -13.84
N ARG A 655 28.07 -12.57 -15.16
CA ARG A 655 28.68 -11.73 -16.20
C ARG A 655 27.97 -10.40 -16.41
N LEU A 656 26.67 -10.33 -16.11
CA LEU A 656 25.87 -9.12 -16.24
C LEU A 656 25.98 -8.21 -15.01
N SER A 657 26.25 -8.79 -13.83
CA SER A 657 26.55 -8.07 -12.59
C SER A 657 27.71 -7.09 -12.79
N VAL A 658 27.53 -5.85 -12.33
CA VAL A 658 28.58 -4.83 -12.24
C VAL A 658 29.14 -4.71 -10.82
N THR A 659 28.46 -5.31 -9.85
CA THR A 659 28.82 -5.35 -8.42
C THR A 659 30.20 -5.98 -8.21
N LYS A 660 31.08 -5.30 -7.45
CA LYS A 660 32.32 -5.86 -6.90
C LYS A 660 32.20 -6.04 -5.38
N THR A 661 33.17 -6.71 -4.77
CA THR A 661 33.23 -6.92 -3.32
C THR A 661 33.19 -5.58 -2.57
N GLY A 662 32.19 -5.38 -1.72
CA GLY A 662 31.97 -4.14 -0.95
C GLY A 662 31.11 -3.08 -1.66
N ASP A 663 30.77 -3.24 -2.94
CA ASP A 663 29.86 -2.33 -3.65
C ASP A 663 28.40 -2.53 -3.21
N THR A 664 27.55 -1.55 -3.54
CA THR A 664 26.10 -1.73 -3.46
C THR A 664 25.65 -2.76 -4.50
N PRO A 665 24.99 -3.87 -4.10
CA PRO A 665 24.68 -4.95 -5.02
C PRO A 665 23.57 -4.59 -6.01
N ASP A 666 23.75 -5.04 -7.26
CA ASP A 666 22.79 -4.88 -8.35
C ASP A 666 21.81 -6.06 -8.51
N LEU A 667 20.88 -5.89 -9.46
CA LEU A 667 19.84 -6.87 -9.80
C LEU A 667 20.40 -8.25 -10.15
N PHE A 668 21.46 -8.31 -10.97
CA PHE A 668 22.04 -9.55 -11.46
C PHE A 668 22.86 -10.26 -10.39
N PHE A 669 23.55 -9.52 -9.51
CA PHE A 669 24.22 -10.09 -8.34
C PHE A 669 23.22 -10.80 -7.41
N MET A 670 22.08 -10.16 -7.12
CA MET A 670 20.98 -10.78 -6.38
C MET A 670 20.46 -12.05 -7.09
N PHE A 671 20.21 -11.99 -8.40
CA PHE A 671 19.72 -13.14 -9.16
C PHE A 671 20.72 -14.31 -9.21
N LYS A 672 22.03 -14.03 -9.32
CA LYS A 672 23.11 -15.01 -9.17
C LYS A 672 23.03 -15.70 -7.81
N SER A 673 22.96 -14.94 -6.71
CA SER A 673 22.85 -15.51 -5.36
C SER A 673 21.58 -16.34 -5.15
N VAL A 674 20.45 -15.96 -5.76
CA VAL A 674 19.22 -16.76 -5.78
C VAL A 674 19.43 -18.08 -6.56
N LEU A 675 20.08 -18.03 -7.72
CA LEU A 675 20.36 -19.20 -8.55
C LEU A 675 21.32 -20.18 -7.88
N ASP A 676 22.35 -19.72 -7.17
CA ASP A 676 23.29 -20.59 -6.45
C ASP A 676 22.59 -21.40 -5.35
N ILE A 677 21.66 -20.78 -4.61
CA ILE A 677 20.81 -21.46 -3.62
C ILE A 677 19.93 -22.53 -4.30
N VAL A 678 19.47 -22.30 -5.53
CA VAL A 678 18.71 -23.29 -6.30
C VAL A 678 19.63 -24.40 -6.82
N LEU A 679 20.79 -24.05 -7.38
CA LEU A 679 21.78 -24.98 -7.93
C LEU A 679 22.26 -26.01 -6.91
N SER A 680 22.48 -25.61 -5.66
CA SER A 680 22.87 -26.53 -4.57
C SER A 680 21.89 -27.70 -4.37
N LYS A 681 20.61 -27.54 -4.74
CA LYS A 681 19.58 -28.59 -4.69
C LYS A 681 19.58 -29.49 -5.93
N TYR A 682 20.01 -28.98 -7.08
CA TYR A 682 20.08 -29.72 -8.35
C TYR A 682 21.40 -30.49 -8.50
N ALA A 683 22.50 -29.97 -7.96
CA ALA A 683 23.79 -30.66 -7.90
C ALA A 683 23.63 -32.08 -7.35
N PRO A 684 24.31 -33.11 -7.90
CA PRO A 684 24.35 -34.43 -7.28
C PRO A 684 24.85 -34.29 -5.84
N ALA A 685 24.25 -35.03 -4.90
CA ALA A 685 24.85 -35.17 -3.58
C ALA A 685 26.25 -35.74 -3.79
N SER A 686 27.29 -34.97 -3.46
CA SER A 686 28.65 -35.43 -3.63
C SER A 686 28.83 -36.69 -2.79
N SER A 687 29.18 -37.80 -3.47
CA SER A 687 29.72 -38.96 -2.78
C SER A 687 30.95 -38.47 -2.02
N ALA A 688 30.84 -38.33 -0.70
CA ALA A 688 31.94 -37.90 0.15
C ALA A 688 33.12 -38.85 -0.10
N SER A 689 34.10 -38.35 -0.85
CA SER A 689 35.23 -39.14 -1.32
C SER A 689 36.03 -39.59 -0.10
N ALA A 690 36.19 -40.90 0.06
CA ALA A 690 37.07 -41.46 1.05
C ALA A 690 38.52 -41.01 0.76
N SER A 691 38.97 -39.93 1.40
CA SER A 691 40.35 -39.49 1.43
C SER A 691 41.00 -39.93 2.74
N SER A 692 41.62 -41.10 2.70
CA SER A 692 42.42 -41.68 3.78
C SER A 692 43.60 -40.78 4.17
N SER A 693 43.83 -40.58 5.48
CA SER A 693 45.14 -40.29 6.06
C SER A 693 45.16 -40.72 7.54
N PRO A 694 46.32 -41.08 8.12
CA PRO A 694 46.38 -42.27 8.97
C PRO A 694 46.47 -42.03 10.49
N VAL A 695 45.87 -42.97 11.23
CA VAL A 695 46.32 -43.57 12.49
C VAL A 695 47.10 -42.70 13.49
N SER A 696 46.46 -42.41 14.62
CA SER A 696 47.12 -42.55 15.92
C SER A 696 46.19 -43.27 16.91
N ASN A 697 46.66 -44.41 17.43
CA ASN A 697 45.97 -45.20 18.46
C ASN A 697 46.44 -44.72 19.83
N SER A 698 45.53 -44.31 20.71
CA SER A 698 45.76 -44.36 22.16
C SER A 698 44.46 -44.65 22.92
N ARG A 699 44.51 -45.67 23.76
CA ARG A 699 43.40 -46.14 24.60
C ARG A 699 43.17 -45.16 25.76
N GLY A 700 41.91 -44.87 26.09
CA GLY A 700 41.55 -44.05 27.26
C GLY A 700 40.11 -44.32 27.72
N GLN A 701 39.97 -45.05 28.82
CA GLN A 701 38.73 -45.57 29.43
C GLN A 701 37.61 -44.55 29.65
N CYS A 702 36.36 -44.99 29.54
CA CYS A 702 35.20 -44.32 30.14
C CYS A 702 35.19 -44.51 31.67
N PRO A 703 34.54 -43.59 32.40
CA PRO A 703 33.67 -43.95 33.50
C PRO A 703 32.22 -43.46 33.27
N VAL A 704 31.28 -44.18 33.87
CA VAL A 704 29.82 -43.94 33.77
C VAL A 704 29.37 -42.91 34.81
N GLY A 705 28.47 -42.01 34.43
CA GLY A 705 27.77 -41.06 35.30
C GLY A 705 26.42 -40.67 34.69
N GLU A 706 25.37 -40.59 35.50
CA GLU A 706 23.97 -40.74 35.07
C GLU A 706 23.31 -39.50 34.42
N ASN A 707 22.52 -39.77 33.36
CA ASN A 707 21.23 -39.18 32.99
C ASN A 707 20.96 -37.67 33.18
N THR A 708 20.97 -36.92 32.07
CA THR A 708 19.76 -36.29 31.46
C THR A 708 20.15 -35.63 30.13
N ASP A 709 19.45 -35.94 29.03
CA ASP A 709 18.73 -34.93 28.21
C ASP A 709 18.06 -35.52 26.94
N GLN A 710 17.15 -34.73 26.38
CA GLN A 710 16.12 -35.12 25.39
C GLN A 710 16.66 -35.45 23.99
N ASP A 711 16.05 -36.46 23.36
CA ASP A 711 16.22 -36.77 21.93
C ASP A 711 15.76 -35.61 21.02
N MET A 712 16.70 -34.75 20.62
CA MET A 712 16.54 -33.84 19.48
C MET A 712 16.73 -34.63 18.18
N ALA A 713 15.71 -35.41 17.78
CA ALA A 713 15.65 -36.00 16.45
C ALA A 713 15.48 -34.89 15.39
N THR A 714 16.58 -34.47 14.78
CA THR A 714 16.60 -33.53 13.66
C THR A 714 15.98 -34.16 12.42
N ALA A 715 14.70 -33.86 12.18
CA ALA A 715 14.02 -34.23 10.95
C ALA A 715 14.75 -33.62 9.72
N PRO A 716 14.84 -34.35 8.59
CA PRO A 716 15.46 -33.84 7.38
C PRO A 716 14.69 -32.62 6.84
N PRO A 717 15.38 -31.61 6.26
CA PRO A 717 14.75 -30.38 5.84
C PRO A 717 13.78 -30.64 4.67
N THR A 718 12.48 -30.43 4.90
CA THR A 718 11.48 -30.49 3.82
C THR A 718 11.79 -29.44 2.76
N PRO A 719 11.88 -29.80 1.45
CA PRO A 719 12.28 -28.87 0.41
C PRO A 719 11.20 -27.81 0.17
N SER A 720 11.44 -26.59 0.65
CA SER A 720 10.60 -25.43 0.31
C SER A 720 10.61 -25.21 -1.22
N THR A 721 9.44 -25.35 -1.84
CA THR A 721 9.18 -25.05 -3.25
C THR A 721 9.07 -23.54 -3.55
N ARG A 722 9.15 -22.68 -2.53
CA ARG A 722 9.14 -21.22 -2.66
C ARG A 722 10.53 -20.69 -3.00
N CYS A 723 10.55 -19.59 -3.77
CA CYS A 723 11.75 -18.83 -4.12
C CYS A 723 12.58 -18.44 -2.86
N PRO A 724 13.93 -18.47 -2.90
CA PRO A 724 14.83 -18.04 -1.82
C PRO A 724 14.54 -16.65 -1.21
N MET A 725 13.98 -15.76 -2.02
CA MET A 725 13.54 -14.41 -1.61
C MET A 725 12.30 -14.45 -0.69
N VAL A 726 11.42 -15.46 -0.87
CA VAL A 726 10.12 -15.56 -0.20
C VAL A 726 10.19 -16.45 1.04
N ASN A 727 11.08 -17.46 1.06
CA ASN A 727 11.30 -18.29 2.25
C ASN A 727 12.35 -17.70 3.22
N GLY A 728 13.10 -16.67 2.79
CA GLY A 728 14.10 -15.98 3.61
C GLY A 728 15.53 -16.53 3.51
N SER A 729 15.77 -17.65 2.81
CA SER A 729 17.11 -18.25 2.65
C SER A 729 18.12 -17.32 1.97
N ILE A 730 17.66 -16.30 1.23
CA ILE A 730 18.54 -15.27 0.65
C ILE A 730 19.39 -14.54 1.72
N ARG A 731 18.99 -14.56 3.00
CA ARG A 731 19.73 -13.94 4.13
C ARG A 731 21.09 -14.56 4.42
N GLU A 732 21.34 -15.77 3.93
CA GLU A 732 22.57 -16.56 4.11
C GLU A 732 23.50 -16.45 2.90
N SER A 733 23.30 -15.45 2.03
CA SER A 733 24.05 -15.27 0.77
C SER A 733 24.94 -14.03 0.76
N GLU A 734 25.99 -14.07 -0.08
CA GLU A 734 26.92 -12.96 -0.36
C GLU A 734 26.18 -11.64 -0.68
N PHE A 735 25.07 -11.72 -1.42
CA PHE A 735 24.20 -10.58 -1.71
C PHE A 735 23.64 -9.88 -0.45
N TRP A 736 23.26 -10.66 0.57
CA TRP A 736 22.72 -10.10 1.81
C TRP A 736 23.80 -9.41 2.67
N GLU A 737 25.03 -9.89 2.59
CA GLU A 737 26.19 -9.28 3.25
C GLU A 737 26.60 -7.97 2.56
N ALA A 738 26.74 -7.97 1.23
CA ALA A 738 27.05 -6.77 0.44
C ALA A 738 25.99 -5.66 0.64
N MET A 739 24.71 -6.03 0.69
CA MET A 739 23.60 -5.09 0.95
C MET A 739 23.72 -4.44 2.33
N LYS A 740 24.00 -5.22 3.39
CA LYS A 740 24.22 -4.68 4.75
C LYS A 740 25.41 -3.72 4.81
N GLN A 741 26.52 -4.06 4.14
CA GLN A 741 27.70 -3.21 4.07
C GLN A 741 27.39 -1.88 3.38
N SER A 742 26.62 -1.92 2.28
CA SER A 742 26.12 -0.74 1.57
C SER A 742 25.16 0.13 2.41
N ASP A 743 24.31 -0.47 3.24
CA ASP A 743 23.44 0.28 4.17
C ASP A 743 24.27 1.01 5.23
N LEU A 744 25.22 0.31 5.89
CA LEU A 744 26.11 0.90 6.90
C LEU A 744 26.97 2.04 6.33
N TYR A 745 27.47 1.91 5.09
CA TYR A 745 28.22 2.98 4.42
C TYR A 745 27.37 4.25 4.20
N LEU A 746 26.09 4.09 3.85
CA LEU A 746 25.16 5.21 3.68
C LEU A 746 24.72 5.84 5.02
N GLU A 747 24.68 5.06 6.10
CA GLU A 747 24.45 5.58 7.46
C GLU A 747 25.69 6.31 7.99
N GLY A 748 26.90 5.81 7.75
CA GLY A 748 28.15 6.50 8.09
C GLY A 748 28.28 7.87 7.41
N LEU A 749 27.98 7.96 6.11
CA LEU A 749 27.91 9.22 5.36
C LEU A 749 26.85 10.20 5.88
N ARG A 750 25.86 9.76 6.66
CA ARG A 750 24.89 10.65 7.35
C ARG A 750 25.38 11.10 8.73
N SER A 751 26.42 10.47 9.27
CA SER A 751 26.91 10.70 10.63
C SER A 751 28.20 11.51 10.69
N GLU A 752 29.04 11.50 9.64
CA GLU A 752 30.27 12.32 9.59
C GLU A 752 29.96 13.84 9.45
N ASP A 753 28.80 14.21 8.90
CA ASP A 753 28.36 15.61 8.75
C ASP A 753 27.92 16.30 10.06
N VAL A 754 28.04 15.64 11.23
CA VAL A 754 27.54 16.14 12.53
C VAL A 754 28.62 16.74 13.44
N CYS A 755 29.92 16.58 13.13
CA CYS A 755 31.01 16.93 14.07
C CYS A 755 32.10 17.88 13.51
N THR A 756 31.76 19.15 13.24
CA THR A 756 32.76 20.26 13.19
C THR A 756 32.26 21.59 13.79
N SER A 757 31.94 21.63 15.08
CA SER A 757 31.90 22.89 15.84
C SER A 757 32.37 22.71 17.29
N GLY A 758 33.68 22.67 17.49
CA GLY A 758 34.34 22.62 18.80
C GLY A 758 35.71 23.29 18.73
N VAL A 759 35.97 24.24 19.62
CA VAL A 759 37.20 25.06 19.67
C VAL A 759 38.40 24.19 20.08
N PRO A 760 39.59 24.33 19.47
CA PRO A 760 40.75 23.52 19.81
C PRO A 760 41.42 23.96 21.12
N GLY A 761 41.81 22.99 21.95
CA GLY A 761 42.74 23.17 23.06
C GLY A 761 42.29 22.55 24.38
N VAL A 762 42.82 21.38 24.69
CA VAL A 762 43.68 21.07 25.86
C VAL A 762 43.99 19.57 25.81
N ASP A 763 45.26 19.22 25.70
CA ASP A 763 45.74 17.84 25.81
C ASP A 763 45.67 17.36 27.27
N ALA A 764 45.23 16.11 27.48
CA ALA A 764 45.48 15.35 28.71
C ALA A 764 45.50 13.85 28.39
N GLU A 765 46.54 13.17 28.86
CA GLU A 765 46.85 11.77 28.56
C GLU A 765 46.10 10.76 29.44
N GLU A 766 46.11 9.49 28.99
CA GLU A 766 45.96 8.24 29.76
C GLU A 766 44.83 8.07 30.79
N GLN A 767 44.05 6.98 30.66
CA GLN A 767 44.36 5.72 31.38
C GLN A 767 43.43 4.56 31.01
N VAL A 768 44.02 3.37 30.87
CA VAL A 768 43.31 2.08 30.78
C VAL A 768 43.16 1.49 32.18
N VAL A 769 41.98 1.57 32.80
CA VAL A 769 41.65 0.78 34.00
C VAL A 769 40.17 0.38 34.02
N GLY A 770 39.92 -0.90 34.33
CA GLY A 770 38.77 -1.32 35.15
C GLY A 770 37.42 -1.45 34.46
N GLY A 771 37.06 -2.67 34.07
CA GLY A 771 35.69 -2.98 33.65
C GLY A 771 34.67 -2.84 34.78
N HIS A 772 33.49 -2.33 34.46
CA HIS A 772 32.27 -2.52 35.25
C HIS A 772 31.18 -3.11 34.34
N ALA A 773 30.88 -4.40 34.57
CA ALA A 773 29.81 -5.08 33.88
C ALA A 773 28.46 -4.63 34.45
N ILE A 774 27.74 -3.78 33.70
CA ILE A 774 26.33 -3.54 33.98
C ILE A 774 25.55 -4.77 33.51
N LYS A 775 25.17 -5.62 34.46
CA LYS A 775 24.25 -6.74 34.22
C LYS A 775 22.87 -6.18 33.83
N ALA A 776 22.45 -6.43 32.59
CA ALA A 776 21.03 -6.39 32.24
C ALA A 776 20.38 -7.71 32.71
N GLU A 777 19.41 -7.63 33.64
CA GLU A 777 18.63 -8.78 34.05
C GLU A 777 17.56 -9.14 32.98
N PRO A 778 17.35 -10.43 32.66
CA PRO A 778 16.36 -10.84 31.67
C PRO A 778 14.97 -11.00 32.30
N ALA A 779 14.18 -9.92 32.33
CA ALA A 779 12.82 -9.95 32.88
C ALA A 779 11.83 -10.79 32.04
N ASP A 780 12.01 -10.88 30.73
CA ASP A 780 10.98 -11.40 29.81
C ASP A 780 10.83 -12.93 29.77
N ARG A 781 11.83 -13.70 30.24
CA ARG A 781 11.80 -15.16 30.13
C ARG A 781 10.74 -15.82 31.04
N LYS A 782 10.51 -15.25 32.23
CA LYS A 782 9.51 -15.76 33.20
C LYS A 782 8.06 -15.53 32.75
N VAL A 783 7.79 -14.51 31.93
CA VAL A 783 6.44 -14.24 31.41
C VAL A 783 6.06 -15.27 30.33
N TYR A 784 7.01 -15.59 29.45
CA TYR A 784 6.81 -16.59 28.40
C TYR A 784 6.62 -18.01 28.94
N GLU A 785 7.39 -18.41 29.96
CA GLU A 785 7.25 -19.71 30.62
C GLU A 785 5.93 -19.85 31.39
N LYS A 786 5.44 -18.77 32.05
CA LYS A 786 4.10 -18.75 32.67
C LYS A 786 2.97 -18.88 31.64
N TRP A 787 3.12 -18.30 30.45
CA TRP A 787 2.14 -18.42 29.37
C TRP A 787 2.08 -19.84 28.79
N LEU A 788 3.24 -20.51 28.64
CA LEU A 788 3.29 -21.91 28.20
C LEU A 788 2.69 -22.89 29.22
N GLN A 789 2.80 -22.61 30.52
CA GLN A 789 2.19 -23.44 31.57
C GLN A 789 0.67 -23.26 31.70
N SER A 790 0.08 -22.16 31.22
CA SER A 790 -1.38 -21.95 31.30
C SER A 790 -2.18 -22.61 30.15
N LYS A 791 -1.52 -23.38 29.29
CA LYS A 791 -2.13 -24.11 28.15
C LYS A 791 -1.85 -25.62 28.17
N LYS A 792 -1.66 -26.22 29.34
CA LYS A 792 -1.69 -27.67 29.56
C LYS A 792 -2.78 -28.04 30.54
#